data_AF-A0A849WSS8-F1
#
_entry.id   AF-A0A849WSS8-F1
#
_cell.length_a   1.000
_cell.length_b   1.000
_cell.length_c   1.000
_cell.angle_alpha   90.00
_cell.angle_beta   90.00
_cell.angle_gamma   90.00
#
_symmetry.space_group_name_H-M   'P 1'
#
loop_
_entity.id
_entity.type
_entity.pdbx_description
1 polymer ?
#
loop_
_entity_poly.entity_id
_entity_poly.type
_entity_poly.pdbx_seq_one_letter_code
_entity_poly.pdbx_strand_id
1 'polypeptide(L)'
;MLVKLFKTIVGISSFTYVKLFLTFFLIVSPNETFAQRKCEILYRSEGTKTVSQSVNMGAKLLHQKDPQLHISRSVEKAVATHKRTFKETLQKPAEKIDVWLKSLEKISNRAESSTNTLIQIKTMLQNQFVLKLEDIPQSYYDLQVKLARERGLGDIILVAEKKRQLADILINDQKKSLDYWIEYLVSKDTSMYPMWLKYWMFTGMTKLSKYHPQTGKFDNRDKGTVAPFADLNREALGLVADHVLQYLNKRSLDEIQDPELVKILPDLKFGKIYGHILFKLSISKQGVFKTNQGRWVIFKKGSDHMPLVKSLEGRNTGWCSAGESTAMLQLQKGDFHVYYSLDAYGEPVHPRVAIRMEGDDIAEVRGVAANQNLDPQINQSTVVSSKMKEFGSKSDKYQKRERDMKLLTQIETKQNAKISLEKEELKFLWELENTIEGFGYDKDPRIEQIRSQRDFKSDVIEVYGNKYTREEITTTTEEFIAAKGTSKIHLGNLHLDHFGSIEGLKLPEILNGSLYLNGLTSAEGLKLPDSLSGNLYLNGLTTAQGLKFPNALNGSLSLNSLTMAQGLKLPDIINGYLSLNSLTSAEGLRLPDTLNGDLGLRSLITAQGLKLPDTLNGNLDLRSLTTAQGLKLPDTLNGYLYLHGLTSAEGLKLPDTLNGNLILISLTTAQGLKLPDTLNGNLDLRSLITAQGLKLPDTLNGNLNIKKLTTVQGLERPKKLQNCIGPDDFIEY
;
A
#
# COMPACT_ATOMS: atom_id res chain seq x y z
N MET A 1 26.44 24.05 -39.91
CA MET A 1 26.64 25.33 -40.61
C MET A 1 26.16 26.49 -39.72
N LEU A 2 26.74 26.64 -38.52
CA LEU A 2 26.42 27.69 -37.55
C LEU A 2 27.54 27.76 -36.49
N VAL A 3 28.80 27.79 -36.95
CA VAL A 3 30.01 27.95 -36.11
C VAL A 3 30.94 29.04 -36.70
N LYS A 4 30.43 29.88 -37.59
CA LYS A 4 31.16 31.06 -38.10
C LYS A 4 30.24 32.27 -38.02
N LEU A 5 30.25 32.94 -36.86
CA LEU A 5 30.23 34.40 -36.70
C LEU A 5 30.27 34.73 -35.20
N PHE A 6 31.44 34.54 -34.59
CA PHE A 6 31.77 35.09 -33.27
C PHE A 6 33.09 35.86 -33.43
N LYS A 7 33.13 37.08 -32.90
CA LYS A 7 34.10 38.19 -33.09
C LYS A 7 33.71 39.07 -34.29
N THR A 8 33.21 40.29 -34.07
CA THR A 8 34.05 41.45 -33.70
C THR A 8 33.18 42.66 -33.28
N ILE A 9 33.45 43.21 -32.08
CA ILE A 9 33.34 44.62 -31.62
C ILE A 9 31.94 45.27 -31.47
N VAL A 10 31.58 46.06 -30.45
CA VAL A 10 32.01 46.44 -29.09
C VAL A 10 30.82 47.22 -28.52
N GLY A 11 30.51 47.03 -27.23
CA GLY A 11 29.99 48.11 -26.37
C GLY A 11 28.47 48.19 -26.24
N ILE A 12 27.96 47.74 -25.10
CA ILE A 12 27.19 48.57 -24.15
C ILE A 12 27.05 47.80 -22.84
N SER A 13 27.14 48.57 -21.76
CA SER A 13 27.32 48.27 -20.35
C SER A 13 26.41 47.23 -19.69
N SER A 14 26.98 46.59 -18.68
CA SER A 14 26.47 45.67 -17.66
C SER A 14 25.29 46.18 -16.81
N PHE A 15 24.22 46.70 -17.42
CA PHE A 15 23.05 47.21 -16.67
C PHE A 15 21.67 46.79 -17.22
N THR A 16 21.61 45.93 -18.25
CA THR A 16 20.32 45.60 -18.90
C THR A 16 19.86 44.14 -18.71
N TYR A 17 20.68 43.26 -18.15
CA TYR A 17 20.26 41.88 -17.83
C TYR A 17 19.53 41.72 -16.50
N VAL A 18 19.70 42.66 -15.55
CA VAL A 18 18.98 42.63 -14.26
C VAL A 18 17.52 43.06 -14.43
N LYS A 19 17.17 43.85 -15.47
CA LYS A 19 15.77 44.25 -15.71
C LYS A 19 14.96 43.21 -16.47
N LEU A 20 15.54 42.36 -17.32
CA LEU A 20 14.77 41.29 -17.97
C LEU A 20 14.56 40.06 -17.06
N PHE A 21 15.47 39.81 -16.11
CA PHE A 21 15.30 38.74 -15.11
C PHE A 21 14.30 39.12 -14.00
N LEU A 22 14.17 40.41 -13.66
CA LEU A 22 13.16 40.92 -12.72
C LEU A 22 11.77 41.08 -13.33
N THR A 23 11.63 41.11 -14.66
CA THR A 23 10.31 41.23 -15.31
C THR A 23 9.67 39.86 -15.60
N PHE A 24 10.44 38.77 -15.59
CA PHE A 24 9.90 37.41 -15.73
C PHE A 24 9.49 36.76 -14.40
N PHE A 25 10.09 37.19 -13.28
CA PHE A 25 9.71 36.73 -11.93
C PHE A 25 8.52 37.49 -11.31
N LEU A 26 8.03 38.54 -11.97
CA LEU A 26 6.81 39.28 -11.59
C LEU A 26 5.57 38.86 -12.40
N ILE A 27 5.68 37.87 -13.30
CA ILE A 27 4.54 37.36 -14.09
C ILE A 27 4.15 35.91 -13.71
N VAL A 28 4.88 35.25 -12.78
CA VAL A 28 4.48 33.95 -12.20
C VAL A 28 4.39 34.07 -10.69
N SER A 29 3.41 34.86 -10.22
CA SER A 29 2.78 34.70 -8.92
C SER A 29 1.43 35.44 -8.89
N PRO A 30 0.33 34.79 -9.30
CA PRO A 30 -0.98 35.14 -8.79
C PRO A 30 -1.43 34.01 -7.87
N ASN A 31 -0.86 33.96 -6.67
CA ASN A 31 -1.52 33.32 -5.53
C ASN A 31 -1.66 34.35 -4.39
N GLU A 32 -1.97 35.60 -4.76
CA GLU A 32 -2.86 36.40 -3.92
C GLU A 32 -4.26 35.84 -4.13
N THR A 33 -4.72 35.04 -3.18
CA THR A 33 -6.12 34.62 -3.15
C THR A 33 -7.02 35.87 -3.17
N PHE A 34 -8.17 35.79 -3.84
CA PHE A 34 -9.16 36.89 -3.88
C PHE A 34 -9.56 37.39 -2.47
N ALA A 35 -9.36 36.55 -1.44
CA ALA A 35 -9.51 36.89 -0.02
C ALA A 35 -8.41 37.83 0.53
N GLN A 36 -7.14 37.70 0.08
CA GLN A 36 -6.04 38.59 0.45
C GLN A 36 -6.26 40.02 -0.08
N ARG A 37 -6.72 40.16 -1.34
CA ARG A 37 -7.07 41.47 -1.91
C ARG A 37 -8.27 42.15 -1.24
N LYS A 38 -9.28 41.37 -0.82
CA LYS A 38 -10.39 41.93 -0.01
C LYS A 38 -9.91 42.36 1.38
N CYS A 39 -8.99 41.62 2.01
CA CYS A 39 -8.41 42.01 3.28
C CYS A 39 -7.57 43.30 3.19
N GLU A 40 -6.67 43.44 2.21
CA GLU A 40 -5.85 44.67 2.09
C GLU A 40 -6.68 45.94 1.88
N ILE A 41 -7.78 45.85 1.14
CA ILE A 41 -8.65 47.00 0.84
C ILE A 41 -9.53 47.37 2.05
N LEU A 42 -9.96 46.39 2.86
CA LEU A 42 -10.74 46.64 4.09
C LEU A 42 -9.96 47.33 5.22
N TYR A 43 -8.62 47.22 5.24
CA TYR A 43 -7.78 47.70 6.34
C TYR A 43 -6.93 48.94 6.04
N ARG A 44 -6.96 49.50 4.80
CA ARG A 44 -6.24 50.74 4.45
C ARG A 44 -7.12 51.96 4.19
N SER A 45 -8.40 51.82 3.89
CA SER A 45 -9.30 52.96 3.67
C SER A 45 -10.22 53.20 4.86
N GLU A 46 -9.70 53.85 5.91
CA GLU A 46 -10.40 54.91 6.65
C GLU A 46 -9.46 55.49 7.72
N GLY A 47 -9.22 56.79 7.62
CA GLY A 47 -8.28 57.52 8.46
C GLY A 47 -8.69 57.56 9.94
N THR A 48 -7.71 57.33 10.80
CA THR A 48 -7.46 58.10 12.03
C THR A 48 -8.58 58.26 13.08
N LYS A 49 -9.57 57.37 13.16
CA LYS A 49 -10.37 57.19 14.40
C LYS A 49 -10.70 55.72 14.66
N THR A 50 -10.39 55.24 15.88
CA THR A 50 -10.85 54.00 16.57
C THR A 50 -9.98 52.73 16.63
N VAL A 51 -8.64 52.81 16.48
CA VAL A 51 -7.78 51.67 16.94
C VAL A 51 -7.82 51.49 18.48
N SER A 52 -8.11 52.55 19.26
CA SER A 52 -8.14 52.44 20.74
C SER A 52 -9.43 51.85 21.33
N GLN A 53 -10.55 51.84 20.58
CA GLN A 53 -11.84 51.31 21.07
C GLN A 53 -11.98 49.80 20.83
N SER A 54 -11.44 49.26 19.72
CA SER A 54 -11.48 47.82 19.41
C SER A 54 -10.59 46.98 20.34
N VAL A 55 -9.47 47.56 20.80
CA VAL A 55 -8.49 46.90 21.70
C VAL A 55 -9.06 46.63 23.10
N ASN A 56 -9.89 47.53 23.63
CA ASN A 56 -10.57 47.36 24.91
C ASN A 56 -11.70 46.29 24.83
N MET A 57 -12.37 46.19 23.69
CA MET A 57 -13.43 45.20 23.46
C MET A 57 -12.90 43.76 23.54
N GLY A 58 -11.73 43.49 22.97
CA GLY A 58 -11.09 42.18 23.02
C GLY A 58 -10.78 41.71 24.44
N ALA A 59 -10.20 42.58 25.28
CA ALA A 59 -9.91 42.25 26.67
C ALA A 59 -11.19 41.96 27.50
N LYS A 60 -12.28 42.68 27.24
CA LYS A 60 -13.60 42.41 27.84
C LYS A 60 -14.15 41.06 27.40
N LEU A 61 -14.06 40.74 26.12
CA LEU A 61 -14.50 39.45 25.58
C LEU A 61 -13.71 38.30 26.21
N LEU A 62 -12.38 38.41 26.29
CA LEU A 62 -11.54 37.39 26.92
C LEU A 62 -11.89 37.20 28.39
N HIS A 63 -12.17 38.28 29.14
CA HIS A 63 -12.64 38.17 30.53
C HIS A 63 -14.03 37.51 30.62
N GLN A 64 -14.93 37.77 29.69
CA GLN A 64 -16.24 37.12 29.66
C GLN A 64 -16.11 35.61 29.39
N LYS A 65 -15.17 35.20 28.54
CA LYS A 65 -14.92 33.79 28.22
C LYS A 65 -14.11 33.08 29.30
N ASP A 66 -13.22 33.79 29.98
CA ASP A 66 -12.43 33.33 31.10
C ASP A 66 -12.40 34.39 32.21
N PRO A 67 -13.36 34.32 33.16
CA PRO A 67 -13.45 35.27 34.27
C PRO A 67 -12.19 35.28 35.15
N GLN A 68 -11.38 34.21 35.15
CA GLN A 68 -10.19 34.08 35.99
C GLN A 68 -8.92 34.57 35.29
N LEU A 69 -8.96 34.86 33.98
CA LEU A 69 -7.78 35.27 33.22
C LEU A 69 -7.03 36.46 33.83
N HIS A 70 -7.79 37.45 34.33
CA HIS A 70 -7.24 38.70 34.88
C HIS A 70 -6.46 38.53 36.19
N ILE A 71 -6.60 37.40 36.88
CA ILE A 71 -5.82 37.03 38.08
C ILE A 71 -4.82 35.91 37.80
N SER A 72 -4.65 35.52 36.53
CA SER A 72 -3.63 34.54 36.17
C SER A 72 -2.24 35.10 36.46
N ARG A 73 -1.32 34.23 36.88
CA ARG A 73 0.06 34.58 37.19
C ARG A 73 0.74 35.40 36.09
N SER A 74 0.44 35.10 34.82
CA SER A 74 1.00 35.80 33.67
C SER A 74 0.48 37.24 33.55
N VAL A 75 -0.82 37.45 33.79
CA VAL A 75 -1.43 38.79 33.81
C VAL A 75 -0.92 39.59 35.01
N GLU A 76 -0.86 39.00 36.20
CA GLU A 76 -0.35 39.68 37.40
C GLU A 76 1.11 40.13 37.23
N LYS A 77 1.97 39.32 36.61
CA LYS A 77 3.34 39.71 36.28
C LYS A 77 3.41 40.93 35.34
N ALA A 78 2.55 40.96 34.33
CA ALA A 78 2.49 42.09 33.40
C ALA A 78 1.98 43.37 34.11
N VAL A 79 0.96 43.24 34.96
CA VAL A 79 0.43 44.35 35.78
C VAL A 79 1.47 44.86 36.77
N ALA A 80 2.21 43.98 37.44
CA ALA A 80 3.28 44.38 38.36
C ALA A 80 4.41 45.13 37.63
N THR A 81 4.76 44.68 36.43
CA THR A 81 5.73 45.37 35.56
C THR A 81 5.21 46.75 35.16
N HIS A 82 3.96 46.85 34.76
CA HIS A 82 3.32 48.11 34.40
C HIS A 82 3.27 49.10 35.57
N LYS A 83 2.87 48.64 36.77
CA LYS A 83 2.89 49.45 38.00
C LYS A 83 4.28 50.00 38.32
N ARG A 84 5.33 49.18 38.13
CA ARG A 84 6.71 49.63 38.33
C ARG A 84 7.13 50.71 37.33
N THR A 85 6.76 50.54 36.06
CA THR A 85 7.16 51.45 34.96
C THR A 85 6.39 52.76 34.96
N PHE A 86 5.07 52.73 35.13
CA PHE A 86 4.20 53.90 34.98
C PHE A 86 3.67 54.46 36.31
N LYS A 87 3.98 53.80 37.45
CA LYS A 87 3.48 54.14 38.79
C LYS A 87 1.95 54.16 38.92
N GLU A 88 1.25 53.51 37.99
CA GLU A 88 -0.20 53.41 37.94
C GLU A 88 -0.71 52.06 38.48
N THR A 89 -1.86 52.05 39.15
CA THR A 89 -2.51 50.82 39.64
C THR A 89 -3.80 50.55 38.87
N LEU A 90 -3.87 49.40 38.21
CA LEU A 90 -5.02 48.98 37.41
C LEU A 90 -6.03 48.19 38.26
N GLN A 91 -7.28 48.64 38.30
CA GLN A 91 -8.34 48.01 39.08
C GLN A 91 -9.23 47.10 38.22
N LYS A 92 -9.58 47.50 36.99
CA LYS A 92 -10.56 46.76 36.20
C LYS A 92 -9.95 45.51 35.56
N PRO A 93 -10.65 44.35 35.56
CA PRO A 93 -10.17 43.12 34.92
C PRO A 93 -9.72 43.28 33.46
N ALA A 94 -10.50 44.01 32.65
CA ALA A 94 -10.17 44.23 31.24
C ALA A 94 -8.90 45.08 31.04
N GLU A 95 -8.63 46.07 31.90
CA GLU A 95 -7.41 46.89 31.85
C GLU A 95 -6.16 46.05 32.17
N LYS A 96 -6.28 45.14 33.16
CA LYS A 96 -5.21 44.19 33.49
C LYS A 96 -4.89 43.25 32.33
N ILE A 97 -5.92 42.70 31.69
CA ILE A 97 -5.78 41.82 30.51
C ILE A 97 -5.18 42.60 29.33
N ASP A 98 -5.59 43.84 29.09
CA ASP A 98 -5.05 44.67 28.00
C ASP A 98 -3.55 44.91 28.12
N VAL A 99 -3.06 45.24 29.32
CA VAL A 99 -1.63 45.40 29.59
C VAL A 99 -0.86 44.11 29.33
N TRP A 100 -1.43 42.97 29.71
CA TRP A 100 -0.83 41.68 29.44
C TRP A 100 -0.80 41.34 27.95
N LEU A 101 -1.88 41.61 27.20
CA LEU A 101 -1.92 41.44 25.75
C LEU A 101 -0.86 42.28 25.03
N LYS A 102 -0.64 43.54 25.45
CA LYS A 102 0.46 44.37 24.95
C LYS A 102 1.84 43.77 25.24
N SER A 103 1.99 43.07 26.37
CA SER A 103 3.23 42.34 26.67
C SER A 103 3.40 41.13 25.73
N LEU A 104 2.32 40.39 25.45
CA LEU A 104 2.35 39.28 24.50
C LEU A 104 2.68 39.76 23.08
N GLU A 105 2.15 40.91 22.67
CA GLU A 105 2.43 41.51 21.37
C GLU A 105 3.90 41.86 21.20
N LYS A 106 4.52 42.46 22.22
CA LYS A 106 5.97 42.72 22.21
C LYS A 106 6.78 41.43 22.09
N ILE A 107 6.35 40.36 22.76
CA ILE A 107 7.01 39.05 22.70
C ILE A 107 6.83 38.43 21.30
N SER A 108 5.63 38.48 20.74
CA SER A 108 5.32 38.01 19.38
C SER A 108 6.17 38.73 18.34
N ASN A 109 6.22 40.06 18.37
CA ASN A 109 7.00 40.86 17.41
C ASN A 109 8.51 40.57 17.51
N ARG A 110 9.01 40.29 18.72
CA ARG A 110 10.38 39.83 18.90
C ARG A 110 10.58 38.43 18.32
N ALA A 111 9.65 37.51 18.53
CA ALA A 111 9.73 36.15 18.02
C ALA A 111 9.66 36.07 16.49
N GLU A 112 8.96 37.01 15.85
CA GLU A 112 8.91 37.15 14.39
C GLU A 112 10.32 37.37 13.78
N SER A 113 11.18 38.09 14.50
CA SER A 113 12.53 38.45 14.03
C SER A 113 13.67 37.71 14.75
N SER A 114 13.36 36.91 15.77
CA SER A 114 14.34 36.18 16.61
C SER A 114 13.98 34.71 16.72
N THR A 115 14.75 33.87 16.03
CA THR A 115 14.65 32.41 16.10
C THR A 115 14.74 31.89 17.54
N ASN A 116 15.64 32.45 18.35
CA ASN A 116 15.81 32.04 19.75
C ASN A 116 14.55 32.34 20.58
N THR A 117 13.90 33.49 20.36
CA THR A 117 12.66 33.85 21.06
C THR A 117 11.51 32.95 20.60
N LEU A 118 11.42 32.65 19.30
CA LEU A 118 10.43 31.71 18.78
C LEU A 118 10.60 30.31 19.38
N ILE A 119 11.83 29.79 19.46
CA ILE A 119 12.13 28.50 20.09
C ILE A 119 11.68 28.49 21.56
N GLN A 120 11.99 29.55 22.33
CA GLN A 120 11.57 29.64 23.72
C GLN A 120 10.04 29.63 23.88
N ILE A 121 9.31 30.34 23.02
CA ILE A 121 7.84 30.33 23.01
C ILE A 121 7.31 28.94 22.71
N LYS A 122 7.84 28.30 21.66
CA LYS A 122 7.47 26.92 21.30
C LYS A 122 7.69 25.96 22.46
N THR A 123 8.88 25.96 23.06
CA THR A 123 9.17 25.08 24.21
C THR A 123 8.21 25.33 25.38
N MET A 124 7.92 26.58 25.71
CA MET A 124 6.99 26.91 26.80
C MET A 124 5.58 26.39 26.52
N LEU A 125 5.07 26.61 25.30
CA LEU A 125 3.72 26.20 24.91
C LEU A 125 3.62 24.68 24.74
N GLN A 126 4.64 24.03 24.18
CA GLN A 126 4.73 22.57 24.08
C GLN A 126 4.66 21.94 25.48
N ASN A 127 5.44 22.43 26.44
CA ASN A 127 5.42 21.93 27.82
C ASN A 127 4.05 22.09 28.51
N GLN A 128 3.25 23.05 28.06
CA GLN A 128 1.93 23.32 28.63
C GLN A 128 0.82 22.48 27.98
N PHE A 129 0.86 22.27 26.66
CA PHE A 129 -0.28 21.75 25.91
C PHE A 129 -0.06 20.36 25.29
N VAL A 130 1.19 19.96 25.05
CA VAL A 130 1.48 18.65 24.43
C VAL A 130 1.32 17.54 25.47
N LEU A 131 0.75 16.41 25.03
CA LEU A 131 0.61 15.19 25.79
C LEU A 131 1.96 14.75 26.40
N LYS A 132 1.92 14.31 27.66
CA LYS A 132 3.08 13.74 28.36
C LYS A 132 3.08 12.22 28.25
N LEU A 133 4.26 11.61 28.40
CA LEU A 133 4.44 10.16 28.28
C LEU A 133 3.55 9.39 29.27
N GLU A 134 3.44 9.88 30.50
CA GLU A 134 2.64 9.29 31.57
C GLU A 134 1.13 9.45 31.38
N ASP A 135 0.69 10.39 30.54
CA ASP A 135 -0.73 10.67 30.29
C ASP A 135 -1.27 9.91 29.05
N ILE A 136 -0.42 9.17 28.32
CA ILE A 136 -0.85 8.37 27.16
C ILE A 136 -1.75 7.21 27.66
N PRO A 137 -3.03 7.15 27.24
CA PRO A 137 -3.95 6.14 27.74
C PRO A 137 -3.57 4.75 27.24
N GLN A 138 -3.75 3.73 28.09
CA GLN A 138 -3.45 2.34 27.72
C GLN A 138 -4.26 1.86 26.50
N SER A 139 -5.49 2.39 26.33
CA SER A 139 -6.35 2.12 25.17
C SER A 139 -5.73 2.51 23.82
N TYR A 140 -4.78 3.45 23.78
CA TYR A 140 -4.02 3.76 22.56
C TYR A 140 -3.12 2.59 22.16
N TYR A 141 -2.37 2.03 23.10
CA TYR A 141 -1.50 0.89 22.85
C TYR A 141 -2.30 -0.37 22.56
N ASP A 142 -3.41 -0.58 23.28
CA ASP A 142 -4.31 -1.72 23.05
C ASP A 142 -4.91 -1.66 21.63
N LEU A 143 -5.24 -0.45 21.14
CA LEU A 143 -5.68 -0.25 19.76
C LEU A 143 -4.58 -0.61 18.75
N GLN A 144 -3.30 -0.28 19.02
CA GLN A 144 -2.20 -0.68 18.13
C GLN A 144 -2.02 -2.21 18.08
N VAL A 145 -2.16 -2.89 19.21
CA VAL A 145 -2.12 -4.37 19.29
C VAL A 145 -3.30 -4.95 18.50
N LYS A 146 -4.51 -4.44 18.74
CA LYS A 146 -5.72 -4.88 18.05
C LYS A 146 -5.61 -4.71 16.54
N LEU A 147 -5.20 -3.54 16.05
CA LEU A 147 -5.05 -3.28 14.62
C LEU A 147 -3.98 -4.18 13.98
N ALA A 148 -2.90 -4.49 14.68
CA ALA A 148 -1.89 -5.41 14.18
C ALA A 148 -2.43 -6.84 14.07
N ARG A 149 -3.15 -7.31 15.08
CA ARG A 149 -3.81 -8.63 15.08
C ARG A 149 -4.86 -8.73 13.98
N GLU A 150 -5.73 -7.74 13.83
CA GLU A 150 -6.75 -7.70 12.79
C GLU A 150 -6.16 -7.74 11.38
N ARG A 151 -4.94 -7.19 11.18
CA ARG A 151 -4.20 -7.26 9.92
C ARG A 151 -3.40 -8.56 9.74
N GLY A 152 -3.49 -9.51 10.68
CA GLY A 152 -2.72 -10.76 10.62
C GLY A 152 -1.22 -10.56 10.76
N LEU A 153 -0.79 -9.53 11.49
CA LEU A 153 0.60 -9.39 11.95
C LEU A 153 0.88 -10.24 13.22
N GLY A 154 -0.12 -11.01 13.67
CA GLY A 154 -0.05 -11.89 14.84
C GLY A 154 -0.25 -11.18 16.17
N ASP A 155 0.00 -11.93 17.24
CA ASP A 155 -0.12 -11.49 18.63
C ASP A 155 1.08 -10.66 19.06
N ILE A 156 1.10 -9.40 18.63
CA ILE A 156 2.22 -8.52 18.96
C ILE A 156 2.23 -8.16 20.45
N ILE A 157 3.39 -8.32 21.08
CA ILE A 157 3.64 -7.83 22.44
C ILE A 157 4.34 -6.47 22.34
N LEU A 158 3.70 -5.42 22.83
CA LEU A 158 4.31 -4.09 22.92
C LEU A 158 5.21 -3.99 24.14
N VAL A 159 6.48 -4.39 23.98
CA VAL A 159 7.54 -4.20 24.97
C VAL A 159 7.82 -2.71 25.21
N ALA A 160 8.46 -2.37 26.34
CA ALA A 160 8.69 -0.99 26.78
C ALA A 160 9.36 -0.11 25.72
N GLU A 161 10.34 -0.64 24.99
CA GLU A 161 11.02 0.09 23.91
C GLU A 161 10.06 0.48 22.79
N LYS A 162 9.23 -0.45 22.30
CA LYS A 162 8.26 -0.20 21.23
C LYS A 162 7.14 0.74 21.67
N LYS A 163 6.70 0.64 22.93
CA LYS A 163 5.77 1.62 23.51
C LYS A 163 6.38 3.02 23.51
N ARG A 164 7.65 3.14 23.89
CA ARG A 164 8.37 4.42 23.88
C ARG A 164 8.51 5.00 22.47
N GLN A 165 8.86 4.17 21.48
CA GLN A 165 8.92 4.62 20.07
C GLN A 165 7.57 5.15 19.56
N LEU A 166 6.46 4.45 19.86
CA LEU A 166 5.12 4.90 19.51
C LEU A 166 4.76 6.22 20.20
N ALA A 167 5.09 6.33 21.50
CA ALA A 167 4.89 7.55 22.28
C ALA A 167 5.70 8.73 21.73
N ASP A 168 6.96 8.52 21.37
CA ASP A 168 7.84 9.56 20.84
C ASP A 168 7.31 10.09 19.50
N ILE A 169 6.85 9.20 18.59
CA ILE A 169 6.18 9.60 17.34
C ILE A 169 4.94 10.45 17.64
N LEU A 170 4.09 9.97 18.55
CA LEU A 170 2.85 10.63 18.93
C LEU A 170 3.09 12.04 19.48
N ILE A 171 4.02 12.17 20.43
CA ILE A 171 4.38 13.43 21.08
C ILE A 171 5.01 14.39 20.07
N ASN A 172 5.89 13.90 19.20
CA ASN A 172 6.51 14.74 18.17
C ASN A 172 5.50 15.26 17.16
N ASP A 173 4.54 14.44 16.72
CA ASP A 173 3.48 14.90 15.81
C ASP A 173 2.57 15.94 16.48
N GLN A 174 2.31 15.83 17.80
CA GLN A 174 1.64 16.90 18.56
C GLN A 174 2.48 18.18 18.66
N LYS A 175 3.79 18.08 18.92
CA LYS A 175 4.69 19.26 18.96
C LYS A 175 4.70 19.98 17.61
N LYS A 176 4.85 19.25 16.51
CA LYS A 176 4.91 19.82 15.16
C LYS A 176 3.59 20.46 14.74
N SER A 177 2.46 19.79 15.00
CA SER A 177 1.14 20.39 14.73
C SER A 177 0.90 21.66 15.54
N LEU A 178 1.34 21.74 16.81
CA LEU A 178 1.28 22.96 17.60
C LEU A 178 2.21 24.06 17.06
N ASP A 179 3.43 23.69 16.66
CA ASP A 179 4.43 24.60 16.13
C ASP A 179 3.94 25.34 14.89
N TYR A 180 3.21 24.69 13.99
CA TYR A 180 2.63 25.34 12.81
C TYR A 180 1.69 26.50 13.18
N TRP A 181 0.87 26.33 14.23
CA TRP A 181 0.02 27.41 14.73
C TRP A 181 0.84 28.55 15.34
N ILE A 182 1.86 28.22 16.13
CA ILE A 182 2.71 29.22 16.79
C ILE A 182 3.44 30.05 15.73
N GLU A 183 4.08 29.39 14.77
CA GLU A 183 4.82 30.04 13.68
C GLU A 183 3.91 30.96 12.87
N TYR A 184 2.71 30.49 12.51
CA TYR A 184 1.78 31.30 11.72
C TYR A 184 1.27 32.51 12.50
N LEU A 185 0.85 32.35 13.76
CA LEU A 185 0.31 33.46 14.57
C LEU A 185 1.38 34.49 14.95
N VAL A 186 2.66 34.10 14.98
CA VAL A 186 3.80 35.00 15.19
C VAL A 186 4.25 35.68 13.89
N SER A 187 3.94 35.09 12.73
CA SER A 187 4.40 35.61 11.44
C SER A 187 3.80 36.96 11.04
N LYS A 188 4.50 37.65 10.12
CA LYS A 188 4.06 38.90 9.48
C LYS A 188 2.69 38.80 8.82
N ASP A 189 2.35 37.62 8.29
CA ASP A 189 1.09 37.33 7.60
C ASP A 189 -0.13 37.55 8.50
N THR A 190 0.06 37.63 9.82
CA THR A 190 -1.01 37.83 10.80
C THR A 190 -0.88 39.16 11.54
N SER A 191 -0.01 40.07 11.11
CA SER A 191 0.24 41.37 11.77
C SER A 191 -0.99 42.28 11.86
N MET A 192 -1.94 42.11 10.93
CA MET A 192 -3.23 42.82 10.94
C MET A 192 -4.19 42.35 12.05
N TYR A 193 -3.98 41.18 12.63
CA TYR A 193 -4.85 40.66 13.69
C TYR A 193 -4.44 41.20 15.07
N PRO A 194 -5.39 41.75 15.84
CA PRO A 194 -5.08 42.20 17.20
C PRO A 194 -4.71 41.02 18.09
N MET A 195 -3.83 41.25 19.06
CA MET A 195 -3.27 40.18 19.91
C MET A 195 -4.34 39.37 20.67
N TRP A 196 -5.44 40.02 21.08
CA TRP A 196 -6.55 39.31 21.74
C TRP A 196 -7.18 38.25 20.82
N LEU A 197 -7.27 38.52 19.51
CA LEU A 197 -7.87 37.62 18.54
C LEU A 197 -6.94 36.43 18.29
N LYS A 198 -5.63 36.69 18.15
CA LYS A 198 -4.60 35.64 18.08
C LYS A 198 -4.65 34.73 19.30
N TYR A 199 -4.74 35.31 20.50
CA TYR A 199 -4.87 34.55 21.75
C TYR A 199 -6.16 33.73 21.81
N TRP A 200 -7.30 34.29 21.40
CA TRP A 200 -8.58 33.59 21.35
C TRP A 200 -8.56 32.42 20.36
N MET A 201 -8.00 32.61 19.16
CA MET A 201 -7.85 31.54 18.16
C MET A 201 -6.94 30.43 18.68
N PHE A 202 -5.78 30.78 19.23
CA PHE A 202 -4.83 29.82 19.79
C PHE A 202 -5.45 29.00 20.92
N THR A 203 -5.99 29.66 21.96
CA THR A 203 -6.60 28.96 23.11
C THR A 203 -7.88 28.20 22.77
N GLY A 204 -8.58 28.61 21.71
CA GLY A 204 -9.68 27.87 21.13
C GLY A 204 -9.20 26.58 20.47
N MET A 205 -8.14 26.66 19.65
CA MET A 205 -7.54 25.54 18.94
C MET A 205 -6.93 24.50 19.90
N THR A 206 -6.29 24.94 21.00
CA THR A 206 -5.71 24.01 21.99
C THR A 206 -6.74 23.15 22.73
N LYS A 207 -8.04 23.39 22.54
CA LYS A 207 -9.14 22.60 23.12
C LYS A 207 -9.74 21.61 22.13
N LEU A 208 -9.23 21.57 20.89
CA LEU A 208 -9.75 20.72 19.82
C LEU A 208 -8.94 19.43 19.72
N SER A 209 -9.66 18.34 19.43
CA SER A 209 -9.13 17.02 19.12
C SER A 209 -9.47 16.67 17.66
N LYS A 210 -9.88 15.43 17.38
CA LYS A 210 -10.19 14.94 16.04
C LYS A 210 -11.27 15.77 15.34
N TYR A 211 -11.00 16.14 14.08
CA TYR A 211 -11.98 16.74 13.18
C TYR A 211 -12.82 15.67 12.48
N HIS A 212 -14.10 15.95 12.27
CA HIS A 212 -15.04 15.10 11.56
C HIS A 212 -15.50 15.79 10.27
N PRO A 213 -14.87 15.51 9.12
CA PRO A 213 -15.13 16.19 7.86
C PRO A 213 -16.58 16.12 7.36
N GLN A 214 -17.36 15.14 7.81
CA GLN A 214 -18.76 14.96 7.39
C GLN A 214 -19.71 15.89 8.15
N THR A 215 -19.34 16.32 9.35
CA THR A 215 -20.20 17.14 10.22
C THR A 215 -19.66 18.54 10.46
N GLY A 216 -18.39 18.80 10.10
CA GLY A 216 -17.73 20.08 10.37
C GLY A 216 -17.46 20.32 11.85
N LYS A 217 -17.34 19.25 12.65
CA LYS A 217 -17.20 19.35 14.11
C LYS A 217 -15.87 18.77 14.58
N PHE A 218 -15.40 19.28 15.71
CA PHE A 218 -14.24 18.77 16.44
C PHE A 218 -14.68 18.10 17.73
N ASP A 219 -13.99 17.03 18.09
CA ASP A 219 -14.02 16.49 19.45
C ASP A 219 -13.26 17.43 20.41
N ASN A 220 -13.50 17.27 21.71
CA ASN A 220 -12.79 18.04 22.73
C ASN A 220 -11.45 17.38 23.08
N ARG A 221 -10.46 18.21 23.41
CA ARG A 221 -9.15 17.77 23.93
C ARG A 221 -9.14 17.74 25.45
N ASP A 222 -8.58 16.67 25.98
CA ASP A 222 -8.22 16.48 27.37
C ASP A 222 -6.74 16.07 27.50
N LYS A 223 -6.29 15.78 28.73
CA LYS A 223 -4.90 15.40 29.00
C LYS A 223 -4.47 14.08 28.35
N GLY A 224 -5.39 13.19 28.01
CA GLY A 224 -5.09 11.87 27.41
C GLY A 224 -5.28 11.86 25.89
N THR A 225 -5.55 13.02 25.28
CA THR A 225 -5.84 13.12 23.86
C THR A 225 -4.58 12.83 23.04
N VAL A 226 -4.65 11.75 22.26
CA VAL A 226 -3.56 11.29 21.39
C VAL A 226 -3.51 12.02 20.04
N ALA A 227 -4.63 12.57 19.58
CA ALA A 227 -4.68 13.25 18.28
C ALA A 227 -3.71 14.46 18.20
N PRO A 228 -3.12 14.75 17.03
CA PRO A 228 -2.46 16.03 16.74
C PRO A 228 -3.39 17.23 16.98
N PHE A 229 -2.82 18.43 17.10
CA PHE A 229 -3.63 19.65 17.10
C PHE A 229 -4.31 19.83 15.75
N ALA A 230 -5.47 20.49 15.74
CA ALA A 230 -6.25 20.70 14.52
C ALA A 230 -5.39 21.32 13.41
N ASP A 231 -5.52 20.85 12.17
CA ASP A 231 -4.70 21.36 11.07
C ASP A 231 -4.94 22.87 10.88
N LEU A 232 -3.85 23.61 10.63
CA LEU A 232 -3.92 25.02 10.30
C LEU A 232 -4.37 25.20 8.84
N ASN A 233 -5.47 25.91 8.64
CA ASN A 233 -5.94 26.34 7.33
C ASN A 233 -6.04 27.87 7.32
N ARG A 234 -5.14 28.52 6.59
CA ARG A 234 -4.98 29.98 6.58
C ARG A 234 -6.22 30.70 6.04
N GLU A 235 -6.85 30.16 4.99
CA GLU A 235 -8.08 30.71 4.39
C GLU A 235 -9.24 30.62 5.39
N ALA A 236 -9.43 29.45 5.99
CA ALA A 236 -10.47 29.25 7.00
C ALA A 236 -10.26 30.19 8.19
N LEU A 237 -9.02 30.35 8.66
CA LEU A 237 -8.72 31.24 9.78
C LEU A 237 -8.97 32.71 9.44
N GLY A 238 -8.66 33.12 8.21
CA GLY A 238 -8.98 34.45 7.71
C GLY A 238 -10.48 34.73 7.73
N LEU A 239 -11.29 33.78 7.25
CA LEU A 239 -12.75 33.87 7.31
C LEU A 239 -13.26 33.85 8.76
N VAL A 240 -12.70 33.04 9.66
CA VAL A 240 -13.07 33.08 11.09
C VAL A 240 -12.83 34.48 11.65
N ALA A 241 -11.64 35.04 11.44
CA ALA A 241 -11.26 36.36 11.95
C ALA A 241 -12.20 37.44 11.41
N ASP A 242 -12.48 37.43 10.12
CA ASP A 242 -13.36 38.39 9.45
C ASP A 242 -14.79 38.36 10.02
N HIS A 243 -15.44 37.20 10.04
CA HIS A 243 -16.82 37.08 10.54
C HIS A 243 -16.92 37.44 12.04
N VAL A 244 -15.95 37.05 12.86
CA VAL A 244 -15.94 37.39 14.30
C VAL A 244 -15.80 38.90 14.49
N LEU A 245 -14.91 39.55 13.74
CA LEU A 245 -14.73 41.00 13.82
C LEU A 245 -15.96 41.77 13.31
N GLN A 246 -16.59 41.32 12.22
CA GLN A 246 -17.83 41.91 11.71
C GLN A 246 -18.95 41.85 12.77
N TYR A 247 -19.14 40.68 13.39
CA TYR A 247 -20.12 40.49 14.46
C TYR A 247 -19.86 41.41 15.66
N LEU A 248 -18.63 41.44 16.16
CA LEU A 248 -18.26 42.26 17.32
C LEU A 248 -18.38 43.76 17.05
N ASN A 249 -18.12 44.18 15.81
CA ASN A 249 -18.30 45.57 15.38
C ASN A 249 -19.75 45.93 15.06
N LYS A 250 -20.72 45.04 15.35
CA LYS A 250 -22.17 45.24 15.11
C LYS A 250 -22.50 45.62 13.66
N ARG A 251 -21.68 45.15 12.71
CA ARG A 251 -22.03 45.24 11.28
C ARG A 251 -23.19 44.28 11.01
N SER A 252 -24.02 44.57 9.99
CA SER A 252 -25.13 43.69 9.66
C SER A 252 -24.60 42.30 9.30
N LEU A 253 -25.23 41.27 9.87
CA LEU A 253 -24.95 39.87 9.52
C LEU A 253 -25.75 39.41 8.28
N ASP A 254 -26.63 40.28 7.73
CA ASP A 254 -27.48 39.96 6.58
C ASP A 254 -26.66 39.69 5.31
N GLU A 255 -25.40 40.16 5.27
CA GLU A 255 -24.44 39.89 4.20
C GLU A 255 -23.85 38.46 4.26
N ILE A 256 -23.97 37.79 5.42
CA ILE A 256 -23.50 36.41 5.60
C ILE A 256 -24.57 35.44 5.08
N GLN A 257 -24.37 34.94 3.86
CA GLN A 257 -25.30 34.03 3.18
C GLN A 257 -25.39 32.61 3.80
N ASP A 258 -24.69 32.34 4.91
CA ASP A 258 -24.66 31.03 5.57
C ASP A 258 -25.47 31.05 6.89
N PRO A 259 -26.71 30.52 6.90
CA PRO A 259 -27.59 30.61 8.06
C PRO A 259 -27.06 29.88 9.30
N GLU A 260 -26.35 28.77 9.11
CA GLU A 260 -25.76 28.03 10.24
C GLU A 260 -24.58 28.81 10.82
N LEU A 261 -23.78 29.47 9.99
CA LEU A 261 -22.71 30.36 10.47
C LEU A 261 -23.29 31.51 11.31
N VAL A 262 -24.36 32.17 10.84
CA VAL A 262 -25.04 33.25 11.59
C VAL A 262 -25.54 32.77 12.94
N LYS A 263 -26.04 31.53 13.02
CA LYS A 263 -26.54 30.92 14.26
C LYS A 263 -25.43 30.62 15.27
N ILE A 264 -24.25 30.18 14.84
CA ILE A 264 -23.14 29.80 15.73
C ILE A 264 -22.20 30.96 16.08
N LEU A 265 -22.19 32.04 15.30
CA LEU A 265 -21.30 33.18 15.48
C LEU A 265 -21.44 33.87 16.86
N PRO A 266 -22.67 34.07 17.42
CA PRO A 266 -22.85 34.66 18.74
C PRO A 266 -22.20 33.89 19.89
N ASP A 267 -22.06 32.56 19.75
CA ASP A 267 -21.40 31.74 20.77
C ASP A 267 -19.91 32.08 20.92
N LEU A 268 -19.27 32.66 19.89
CA LEU A 268 -17.85 32.97 19.83
C LEU A 268 -16.98 31.79 20.31
N LYS A 269 -17.38 30.57 19.92
CA LYS A 269 -16.65 29.32 20.17
C LYS A 269 -15.83 29.00 18.93
N PHE A 270 -14.52 29.21 19.02
CA PHE A 270 -13.57 29.02 17.92
C PHE A 270 -13.79 27.70 17.16
N GLY A 271 -13.80 26.56 17.86
CA GLY A 271 -13.94 25.25 17.22
C GLY A 271 -15.23 25.05 16.43
N LYS A 272 -16.35 25.65 16.85
CA LYS A 272 -17.62 25.58 16.10
C LYS A 272 -17.51 26.36 14.78
N ILE A 273 -17.00 27.59 14.85
CA ILE A 273 -16.89 28.49 13.70
C ILE A 273 -15.84 27.95 12.72
N TYR A 274 -14.66 27.61 13.22
CA TYR A 274 -13.56 27.07 12.41
C TYR A 274 -13.94 25.74 11.75
N GLY A 275 -14.57 24.82 12.48
CA GLY A 275 -15.03 23.54 11.94
C GLY A 275 -16.10 23.71 10.85
N HIS A 276 -17.06 24.61 11.05
CA HIS A 276 -18.07 24.92 10.03
C HIS A 276 -17.46 25.52 8.77
N ILE A 277 -16.54 26.47 8.91
CA ILE A 277 -15.86 27.08 7.75
C ILE A 277 -14.99 26.06 7.03
N LEU A 278 -14.24 25.22 7.75
CA LEU A 278 -13.50 24.11 7.15
C LEU A 278 -14.41 23.19 6.35
N PHE A 279 -15.55 22.78 6.91
CA PHE A 279 -16.53 21.96 6.21
C PHE A 279 -16.98 22.59 4.89
N LYS A 280 -17.30 23.89 4.91
CA LYS A 280 -17.73 24.64 3.73
C LYS A 280 -16.64 24.83 2.68
N LEU A 281 -15.38 24.95 3.09
CA LEU A 281 -14.24 25.03 2.16
C LEU A 281 -13.89 23.66 1.57
N SER A 282 -14.10 22.60 2.33
CA SER A 282 -13.76 21.22 1.93
C SER A 282 -14.77 20.61 0.96
N ILE A 283 -16.00 21.11 0.94
CA ILE A 283 -17.17 20.47 0.32
C ILE A 283 -18.01 21.53 -0.42
N SER A 284 -18.47 21.25 -1.65
CA SER A 284 -19.42 22.16 -2.31
C SER A 284 -20.80 22.14 -1.63
N LYS A 285 -21.74 23.01 -2.05
CA LYS A 285 -23.15 22.92 -1.61
C LYS A 285 -23.59 21.44 -1.73
N GLN A 286 -24.02 20.83 -0.61
CA GLN A 286 -24.56 19.45 -0.47
C GLN A 286 -23.63 18.27 -0.07
N GLY A 287 -22.40 18.44 0.42
CA GLY A 287 -21.67 17.25 0.95
C GLY A 287 -20.81 16.48 -0.07
N VAL A 288 -20.63 17.03 -1.28
CA VAL A 288 -20.05 16.35 -2.45
C VAL A 288 -18.78 17.08 -2.91
N PHE A 289 -17.76 16.36 -3.36
CA PHE A 289 -16.63 16.94 -4.09
C PHE A 289 -17.08 17.35 -5.50
N LYS A 290 -16.68 18.54 -5.94
CA LYS A 290 -17.08 19.09 -7.25
C LYS A 290 -16.70 18.20 -8.43
N THR A 291 -15.62 17.44 -8.31
CA THR A 291 -15.12 16.55 -9.36
C THR A 291 -14.40 15.33 -8.79
N ASN A 292 -14.49 14.22 -9.51
CA ASN A 292 -13.66 13.03 -9.30
C ASN A 292 -12.40 13.04 -10.16
N GLN A 293 -12.29 13.94 -11.13
CA GLN A 293 -11.07 14.09 -11.94
C GLN A 293 -9.94 14.59 -11.06
N GLY A 294 -8.74 14.10 -11.33
CA GLY A 294 -7.60 14.26 -10.45
C GLY A 294 -6.36 13.58 -10.99
N ARG A 295 -5.31 13.60 -10.17
CA ARG A 295 -3.98 13.09 -10.53
C ARG A 295 -3.40 12.31 -9.35
N TRP A 296 -2.71 11.22 -9.66
CA TRP A 296 -1.87 10.53 -8.69
C TRP A 296 -0.53 11.25 -8.57
N VAL A 297 -0.14 11.58 -7.35
CA VAL A 297 1.21 12.04 -7.01
C VAL A 297 1.90 10.94 -6.21
N ILE A 298 3.16 10.67 -6.53
CA ILE A 298 3.94 9.60 -5.92
C ILE A 298 5.11 10.23 -5.16
N PHE A 299 5.13 9.99 -3.85
CA PHE A 299 6.24 10.34 -2.98
C PHE A 299 7.11 9.11 -2.80
N LYS A 300 8.40 9.23 -3.15
CA LYS A 300 9.28 8.08 -3.32
C LYS A 300 9.87 7.61 -2.00
N LYS A 301 10.09 6.29 -1.88
CA LYS A 301 10.78 5.70 -0.73
C LYS A 301 12.11 6.42 -0.48
N GLY A 302 12.33 6.85 0.76
CA GLY A 302 13.54 7.55 1.19
C GLY A 302 13.68 8.99 0.70
N SER A 303 12.68 9.56 0.02
CA SER A 303 12.69 10.98 -0.36
C SER A 303 12.45 11.88 0.85
N ASP A 304 12.69 13.18 0.67
CA ASP A 304 12.22 14.20 1.62
C ASP A 304 10.70 14.03 1.85
N HIS A 305 10.30 13.97 3.12
CA HIS A 305 8.92 13.79 3.54
C HIS A 305 8.12 15.11 3.55
N MET A 306 8.79 16.26 3.53
CA MET A 306 8.13 17.56 3.62
C MET A 306 7.16 17.87 2.46
N PRO A 307 7.42 17.49 1.20
CA PRO A 307 6.44 17.64 0.13
C PRO A 307 5.12 16.89 0.40
N LEU A 308 5.18 15.68 0.96
CA LEU A 308 3.99 14.93 1.36
C LEU A 308 3.25 15.66 2.48
N VAL A 309 3.95 16.04 3.54
CA VAL A 309 3.38 16.78 4.69
C VAL A 309 2.66 18.04 4.21
N LYS A 310 3.33 18.89 3.43
CA LYS A 310 2.77 20.15 2.91
C LYS A 310 1.56 19.94 2.00
N SER A 311 1.52 18.84 1.25
CA SER A 311 0.38 18.53 0.38
C SER A 311 -0.88 18.13 1.16
N LEU A 312 -0.71 17.63 2.39
CA LEU A 312 -1.79 17.18 3.28
C LEU A 312 -2.16 18.22 4.34
N GLU A 313 -1.23 19.10 4.70
CA GLU A 313 -1.41 20.16 5.68
C GLU A 313 -2.63 21.04 5.35
N GLY A 314 -3.48 21.28 6.36
CA GLY A 314 -4.68 22.11 6.20
C GLY A 314 -5.79 21.49 5.36
N ARG A 315 -5.61 20.25 4.87
CA ARG A 315 -6.60 19.50 4.08
C ARG A 315 -7.53 18.66 4.94
N ASN A 316 -7.23 18.49 6.23
CA ASN A 316 -8.09 17.80 7.19
C ASN A 316 -8.49 16.38 6.76
N THR A 317 -7.56 15.63 6.17
CA THR A 317 -7.81 14.26 5.67
C THR A 317 -8.10 13.25 6.77
N GLY A 318 -7.75 13.58 8.02
CA GLY A 318 -7.80 12.65 9.15
C GLY A 318 -6.70 11.57 9.07
N TRP A 319 -5.70 11.74 8.21
CA TRP A 319 -4.57 10.83 8.07
C TRP A 319 -3.43 11.23 9.00
N CYS A 320 -2.87 10.26 9.73
CA CYS A 320 -1.67 10.49 10.53
C CYS A 320 -0.46 10.91 9.68
N SER A 321 -0.45 10.63 8.37
CA SER A 321 0.61 11.06 7.44
C SER A 321 0.66 12.56 7.18
N ALA A 322 -0.31 13.34 7.68
CA ALA A 322 -0.15 14.78 7.81
C ALA A 322 0.86 15.15 8.90
N GLY A 323 1.11 14.25 9.86
CA GLY A 323 2.17 14.35 10.86
C GLY A 323 3.54 14.07 10.26
N GLU A 324 4.50 14.93 10.58
CA GLU A 324 5.85 14.91 10.00
C GLU A 324 6.60 13.60 10.31
N SER A 325 6.59 13.14 11.56
CA SER A 325 7.31 11.94 11.98
C SER A 325 6.70 10.69 11.34
N THR A 326 5.37 10.66 11.28
CA THR A 326 4.63 9.58 10.61
C THR A 326 4.91 9.53 9.11
N ALA A 327 4.91 10.68 8.42
CA ALA A 327 5.23 10.75 6.99
C ALA A 327 6.65 10.24 6.70
N MET A 328 7.62 10.69 7.50
CA MET A 328 9.01 10.22 7.41
C MET A 328 9.11 8.70 7.56
N LEU A 329 8.51 8.12 8.61
CA LEU A 329 8.55 6.68 8.84
C LEU A 329 7.91 5.87 7.70
N GLN A 330 6.81 6.37 7.14
CA GLN A 330 6.13 5.68 6.04
C GLN A 330 6.95 5.72 4.75
N LEU A 331 7.58 6.86 4.44
CA LEU A 331 8.46 6.98 3.27
C LEU A 331 9.77 6.20 3.43
N GLN A 332 10.25 5.96 4.66
CA GLN A 332 11.35 5.01 4.87
C GLN A 332 10.97 3.58 4.49
N LYS A 333 9.70 3.20 4.70
CA LYS A 333 9.18 1.85 4.43
C LYS A 333 8.90 1.62 2.95
N GLY A 334 8.30 2.58 2.25
CA GLY A 334 7.92 2.42 0.84
C GLY A 334 7.42 3.71 0.19
N ASP A 335 7.11 3.62 -1.11
CA ASP A 335 6.44 4.70 -1.84
C ASP A 335 5.09 5.06 -1.18
N PHE A 336 4.68 6.31 -1.32
CA PHE A 336 3.39 6.80 -0.84
C PHE A 336 2.66 7.48 -1.99
N HIS A 337 1.53 6.91 -2.41
CA HIS A 337 0.75 7.44 -3.52
C HIS A 337 -0.46 8.19 -2.97
N VAL A 338 -0.73 9.39 -3.46
CA VAL A 338 -1.92 10.15 -3.10
C VAL A 338 -2.65 10.59 -4.35
N TYR A 339 -3.95 10.33 -4.39
CA TYR A 339 -4.83 10.86 -5.42
C TYR A 339 -5.39 12.19 -4.97
N TYR A 340 -5.18 13.22 -5.78
CA TYR A 340 -5.73 14.55 -5.55
C TYR A 340 -6.73 14.89 -6.66
N SER A 341 -7.96 15.19 -6.27
CA SER A 341 -8.93 15.77 -7.18
C SER A 341 -8.61 17.23 -7.50
N LEU A 342 -9.03 17.65 -8.68
CA LEU A 342 -8.78 19.00 -9.19
C LEU A 342 -9.64 20.04 -8.46
N ASP A 343 -9.10 21.23 -8.26
CA ASP A 343 -9.87 22.41 -7.85
C ASP A 343 -10.54 23.09 -9.06
N ALA A 344 -11.13 24.28 -8.82
CA ALA A 344 -11.78 25.07 -9.86
C ALA A 344 -10.83 25.60 -10.95
N TYR A 345 -9.52 25.61 -10.68
CA TYR A 345 -8.48 26.05 -11.62
C TYR A 345 -7.82 24.87 -12.34
N GLY A 346 -8.25 23.63 -12.05
CA GLY A 346 -7.70 22.42 -12.65
C GLY A 346 -6.46 21.88 -11.95
N GLU A 347 -6.13 22.38 -10.75
CA GLU A 347 -4.93 21.96 -9.99
C GLU A 347 -5.23 20.83 -9.00
N PRO A 348 -4.35 19.82 -8.85
CA PRO A 348 -4.60 18.60 -8.10
C PRO A 348 -4.30 18.81 -6.61
N VAL A 349 -5.18 19.52 -5.91
CA VAL A 349 -4.90 20.02 -4.56
C VAL A 349 -5.74 19.40 -3.45
N HIS A 350 -6.78 18.62 -3.79
CA HIS A 350 -7.69 18.01 -2.82
C HIS A 350 -7.42 16.51 -2.65
N PRO A 351 -6.64 16.08 -1.63
CA PRO A 351 -6.34 14.66 -1.41
C PRO A 351 -7.61 13.88 -1.07
N ARG A 352 -7.78 12.70 -1.67
CA ARG A 352 -8.96 11.84 -1.46
C ARG A 352 -8.66 10.37 -1.19
N VAL A 353 -7.54 9.87 -1.73
CA VAL A 353 -7.09 8.49 -1.53
C VAL A 353 -5.60 8.47 -1.27
N ALA A 354 -5.15 7.62 -0.36
CA ALA A 354 -3.75 7.29 -0.18
C ALA A 354 -3.55 5.78 -0.34
N ILE A 355 -2.46 5.41 -1.01
CA ILE A 355 -1.93 4.04 -1.06
C ILE A 355 -0.54 4.07 -0.45
N ARG A 356 -0.37 3.42 0.69
CA ARG A 356 0.91 3.27 1.37
C ARG A 356 1.55 1.96 0.93
N MET A 357 2.79 2.03 0.47
CA MET A 357 3.60 0.85 0.17
C MET A 357 4.49 0.46 1.36
N GLU A 358 4.90 -0.80 1.42
CA GLU A 358 5.93 -1.30 2.33
C GLU A 358 6.86 -2.20 1.52
N GLY A 359 8.08 -1.70 1.30
CA GLY A 359 8.92 -2.17 0.20
C GLY A 359 8.17 -1.99 -1.13
N ASP A 360 7.99 -3.12 -1.79
CA ASP A 360 7.36 -3.22 -3.10
C ASP A 360 5.88 -3.63 -3.03
N ASP A 361 5.39 -4.02 -1.85
CA ASP A 361 4.04 -4.51 -1.62
C ASP A 361 3.11 -3.36 -1.18
N ILE A 362 1.83 -3.46 -1.52
CA ILE A 362 0.80 -2.54 -1.02
C ILE A 362 0.55 -2.89 0.45
N ALA A 363 0.73 -1.91 1.33
CA ALA A 363 0.51 -2.11 2.75
C ALA A 363 -0.90 -1.66 3.15
N GLU A 364 -1.40 -0.56 2.58
CA GLU A 364 -2.70 0.01 2.93
C GLU A 364 -3.28 0.88 1.81
N VAL A 365 -4.60 0.81 1.62
CA VAL A 365 -5.39 1.75 0.83
C VAL A 365 -6.41 2.41 1.74
N ARG A 366 -6.47 3.74 1.76
CA ARG A 366 -7.39 4.50 2.61
C ARG A 366 -7.89 5.78 1.94
N GLY A 367 -9.06 6.24 2.36
CA GLY A 367 -9.68 7.48 1.90
C GLY A 367 -9.88 8.50 3.02
N VAL A 368 -10.64 9.54 2.70
CA VAL A 368 -10.91 10.69 3.59
C VAL A 368 -12.26 10.63 4.30
N ALA A 369 -13.04 9.55 4.11
CA ALA A 369 -14.33 9.38 4.76
C ALA A 369 -14.18 8.88 6.21
N ALA A 370 -15.31 8.67 6.90
CA ALA A 370 -15.33 8.15 8.25
C ALA A 370 -14.53 6.84 8.35
N ASN A 371 -13.73 6.72 9.41
CA ASN A 371 -12.80 5.60 9.62
C ASN A 371 -11.78 5.42 8.48
N GLN A 372 -11.43 6.51 7.78
CA GLN A 372 -10.52 6.52 6.64
C GLN A 372 -10.99 5.63 5.48
N ASN A 373 -12.30 5.40 5.36
CA ASN A 373 -12.87 4.74 4.19
C ASN A 373 -12.75 5.63 2.94
N LEU A 374 -12.90 5.01 1.77
CA LEU A 374 -13.12 5.76 0.53
C LEU A 374 -14.42 6.55 0.65
N ASP A 375 -14.41 7.78 0.17
CA ASP A 375 -15.66 8.54 0.07
C ASP A 375 -16.58 7.92 -1.00
N PRO A 376 -17.90 8.15 -0.92
CA PRO A 376 -18.87 7.49 -1.79
C PRO A 376 -18.62 7.72 -3.29
N GLN A 377 -18.18 8.91 -3.70
CA GLN A 377 -17.97 9.21 -5.12
C GLN A 377 -16.72 8.50 -5.66
N ILE A 378 -15.65 8.41 -4.87
CA ILE A 378 -14.45 7.65 -5.25
C ILE A 378 -14.74 6.16 -5.25
N ASN A 379 -15.47 5.66 -4.25
CA ASN A 379 -15.82 4.25 -4.12
C ASN A 379 -16.68 3.75 -5.30
N GLN A 380 -17.50 4.63 -5.88
CA GLN A 380 -18.31 4.34 -7.07
C GLN A 380 -17.57 4.64 -8.40
N SER A 381 -16.31 5.08 -8.35
CA SER A 381 -15.51 5.44 -9.52
C SER A 381 -14.45 4.39 -9.85
N THR A 382 -13.77 4.57 -10.99
CA THR A 382 -12.65 3.72 -11.41
C THR A 382 -11.29 4.21 -10.90
N VAL A 383 -11.22 5.29 -10.11
CA VAL A 383 -9.94 5.91 -9.70
C VAL A 383 -9.03 4.92 -8.99
N VAL A 384 -9.55 4.19 -8.00
CA VAL A 384 -8.78 3.22 -7.23
C VAL A 384 -8.54 1.97 -8.05
N SER A 385 -9.57 1.40 -8.67
CA SER A 385 -9.44 0.15 -9.44
C SER A 385 -8.48 0.28 -10.61
N SER A 386 -8.43 1.42 -11.28
CA SER A 386 -7.46 1.69 -12.35
C SER A 386 -6.03 1.73 -11.80
N LYS A 387 -5.82 2.40 -10.66
CA LYS A 387 -4.50 2.44 -10.02
C LYS A 387 -4.05 1.08 -9.52
N MET A 388 -4.97 0.27 -9.00
CA MET A 388 -4.69 -1.08 -8.53
C MET A 388 -4.20 -1.99 -9.66
N LYS A 389 -4.75 -1.86 -10.87
CA LYS A 389 -4.28 -2.62 -12.05
C LYS A 389 -2.82 -2.35 -12.40
N GLU A 390 -2.32 -1.13 -12.17
CA GLU A 390 -0.90 -0.79 -12.41
C GLU A 390 0.06 -1.58 -11.50
N PHE A 391 -0.40 -2.07 -10.35
CA PHE A 391 0.40 -2.88 -9.43
C PHE A 391 0.41 -4.38 -9.77
N GLY A 392 -0.36 -4.82 -10.76
CA GLY A 392 -0.41 -6.22 -11.21
C GLY A 392 -0.70 -7.21 -10.08
N SER A 393 0.06 -8.30 -10.02
CA SER A 393 -0.11 -9.37 -9.02
C SER A 393 -0.03 -8.91 -7.56
N LYS A 394 0.66 -7.79 -7.29
CA LYS A 394 0.73 -7.19 -5.95
C LYS A 394 -0.63 -6.67 -5.48
N SER A 395 -1.45 -6.16 -6.41
CA SER A 395 -2.83 -5.77 -6.12
C SER A 395 -3.67 -6.99 -5.74
N ASP A 396 -3.56 -8.08 -6.50
CA ASP A 396 -4.35 -9.29 -6.24
C ASP A 396 -4.02 -9.88 -4.88
N LYS A 397 -2.72 -9.95 -4.55
CA LYS A 397 -2.20 -10.35 -3.24
C LYS A 397 -2.74 -9.46 -2.12
N TYR A 398 -2.70 -8.13 -2.29
CA TYR A 398 -3.26 -7.19 -1.31
C TYR A 398 -4.76 -7.38 -1.10
N GLN A 399 -5.54 -7.45 -2.18
CA GLN A 399 -6.98 -7.60 -2.11
C GLN A 399 -7.40 -8.94 -1.48
N LYS A 400 -6.64 -10.00 -1.73
CA LYS A 400 -6.85 -11.28 -1.05
C LYS A 400 -6.61 -11.14 0.45
N ARG A 401 -5.44 -10.64 0.87
CA ARG A 401 -5.11 -10.42 2.29
C ARG A 401 -6.14 -9.56 3.01
N GLU A 402 -6.61 -8.50 2.35
CA GLU A 402 -7.60 -7.60 2.91
C GLU A 402 -8.95 -8.28 3.16
N ARG A 403 -9.44 -9.06 2.17
CA ARG A 403 -10.68 -9.84 2.30
C ARG A 403 -10.54 -10.93 3.36
N ASP A 404 -9.45 -11.67 3.34
CA ASP A 404 -9.16 -12.75 4.28
C ASP A 404 -9.14 -12.22 5.72
N MET A 405 -8.43 -11.12 5.97
CA MET A 405 -8.31 -10.53 7.31
C MET A 405 -9.63 -9.92 7.81
N LYS A 406 -10.44 -9.34 6.93
CA LYS A 406 -11.80 -8.87 7.27
C LYS A 406 -12.68 -10.05 7.68
N LEU A 407 -12.71 -11.11 6.88
CA LEU A 407 -13.53 -12.29 7.17
C LEU A 407 -13.07 -13.00 8.44
N LEU A 408 -11.76 -13.18 8.63
CA LEU A 408 -11.22 -13.77 9.86
C LEU A 408 -11.58 -12.96 11.10
N THR A 409 -11.54 -11.62 11.01
CA THR A 409 -11.95 -10.73 12.12
C THR A 409 -13.45 -10.85 12.42
N GLN A 410 -14.28 -11.00 11.38
CA GLN A 410 -15.72 -11.26 11.55
C GLN A 410 -15.97 -12.61 12.23
N ILE A 411 -15.28 -13.67 11.79
CA ILE A 411 -15.37 -15.01 12.37
C ILE A 411 -14.92 -15.01 13.84
N GLU A 412 -13.80 -14.37 14.16
CA GLU A 412 -13.31 -14.20 15.53
C GLU A 412 -14.36 -13.48 16.40
N THR A 413 -14.97 -12.42 15.87
CA THR A 413 -16.03 -11.67 16.57
C THR A 413 -17.25 -12.56 16.84
N LYS A 414 -17.73 -13.32 15.83
CA LYS A 414 -18.85 -14.26 15.99
C LYS A 414 -18.51 -15.36 16.99
N GLN A 415 -17.32 -15.96 16.91
CA GLN A 415 -16.85 -17.01 17.81
C GLN A 415 -16.82 -16.51 19.27
N ASN A 416 -16.27 -15.31 19.51
CA ASN A 416 -16.23 -14.72 20.85
C ASN A 416 -17.63 -14.39 21.40
N ALA A 417 -18.56 -14.01 20.52
CA ALA A 417 -19.97 -13.78 20.84
C ALA A 417 -20.81 -15.07 20.91
N LYS A 418 -20.22 -16.25 20.68
CA LYS A 418 -20.90 -17.56 20.58
C LYS A 418 -22.02 -17.60 19.54
N ILE A 419 -21.84 -16.86 18.45
CA ILE A 419 -22.73 -16.87 17.28
C ILE A 419 -22.24 -17.96 16.32
N SER A 420 -23.15 -18.80 15.82
CA SER A 420 -22.82 -19.85 14.85
C SER A 420 -22.23 -19.28 13.56
N LEU A 421 -21.27 -20.01 12.98
CA LEU A 421 -20.64 -19.65 11.71
C LEU A 421 -21.44 -20.22 10.55
N GLU A 422 -21.53 -19.46 9.47
CA GLU A 422 -22.19 -19.87 8.24
C GLU A 422 -21.30 -20.83 7.43
N LYS A 423 -21.88 -21.59 6.51
CA LYS A 423 -21.17 -22.56 5.66
C LYS A 423 -19.93 -21.99 4.97
N GLU A 424 -20.02 -20.80 4.39
CA GLU A 424 -18.88 -20.18 3.70
C GLU A 424 -17.80 -19.70 4.69
N GLU A 425 -18.19 -19.32 5.90
CA GLU A 425 -17.26 -18.97 6.98
C GLU A 425 -16.51 -20.20 7.50
N LEU A 426 -17.19 -21.35 7.61
CA LEU A 426 -16.59 -22.63 7.98
C LEU A 426 -15.60 -23.12 6.93
N LYS A 427 -15.98 -23.06 5.64
CA LYS A 427 -15.07 -23.40 4.53
C LYS A 427 -13.81 -22.54 4.56
N PHE A 428 -13.98 -21.23 4.75
CA PHE A 428 -12.87 -20.29 4.87
C PHE A 428 -11.99 -20.64 6.07
N LEU A 429 -12.59 -20.77 7.27
CA LEU A 429 -11.87 -21.07 8.51
C LEU A 429 -11.02 -22.35 8.40
N TRP A 430 -11.55 -23.38 7.77
CA TRP A 430 -10.87 -24.67 7.59
C TRP A 430 -10.00 -24.74 6.33
N GLU A 431 -9.85 -23.63 5.60
CA GLU A 431 -9.04 -23.54 4.38
C GLU A 431 -9.40 -24.61 3.34
N LEU A 432 -10.68 -24.98 3.25
CA LEU A 432 -11.15 -26.06 2.37
C LEU A 432 -11.06 -25.71 0.88
N GLU A 433 -10.97 -24.42 0.56
CA GLU A 433 -10.88 -23.92 -0.82
C GLU A 433 -9.57 -23.17 -1.08
N ASN A 434 -9.19 -22.27 -0.17
CA ASN A 434 -7.98 -21.46 -0.27
C ASN A 434 -7.34 -21.26 1.10
N THR A 435 -6.02 -21.09 1.12
CA THR A 435 -5.29 -20.71 2.33
C THR A 435 -5.62 -19.28 2.76
N ILE A 436 -5.70 -19.03 4.07
CA ILE A 436 -5.93 -17.69 4.61
C ILE A 436 -4.62 -16.92 4.62
N GLU A 437 -4.59 -15.73 4.01
CA GLU A 437 -3.39 -14.88 3.97
C GLU A 437 -3.54 -13.60 4.79
N GLY A 438 -2.60 -13.39 5.71
CA GLY A 438 -2.46 -12.14 6.46
C GLY A 438 -1.40 -11.21 5.88
N PHE A 439 -1.22 -10.04 6.50
CA PHE A 439 -0.12 -9.13 6.20
C PHE A 439 1.19 -9.49 6.92
N GLY A 440 1.16 -10.45 7.84
CA GLY A 440 2.33 -11.02 8.51
C GLY A 440 3.11 -12.02 7.66
N TYR A 441 4.26 -12.44 8.18
CA TYR A 441 5.09 -13.48 7.55
C TYR A 441 4.58 -14.89 7.87
N ASP A 442 4.11 -15.09 9.10
CA ASP A 442 3.63 -16.37 9.59
C ASP A 442 2.11 -16.51 9.43
N LYS A 443 1.63 -17.75 9.55
CA LYS A 443 0.19 -18.06 9.57
C LYS A 443 -0.47 -17.31 10.74
N ASP A 444 -1.63 -16.70 10.48
CA ASP A 444 -2.35 -15.94 11.49
C ASP A 444 -2.74 -16.86 12.67
N PRO A 445 -2.28 -16.56 13.90
CA PRO A 445 -2.51 -17.43 15.06
C PRO A 445 -4.00 -17.57 15.42
N ARG A 446 -4.85 -16.61 15.01
CA ARG A 446 -6.30 -16.68 15.23
C ARG A 446 -6.94 -17.90 14.62
N ILE A 447 -6.41 -18.36 13.49
CA ILE A 447 -6.95 -19.53 12.77
C ILE A 447 -6.93 -20.74 13.70
N GLU A 448 -5.77 -21.06 14.28
CA GLU A 448 -5.64 -22.20 15.19
C GLU A 448 -6.35 -21.96 16.54
N GLN A 449 -6.33 -20.72 17.06
CA GLN A 449 -7.06 -20.37 18.29
C GLN A 449 -8.57 -20.57 18.18
N ILE A 450 -9.15 -20.30 17.01
CA ILE A 450 -10.58 -20.53 16.74
C ILE A 450 -10.82 -22.02 16.49
N ARG A 451 -10.01 -22.66 15.64
CA ARG A 451 -10.14 -24.09 15.30
C ARG A 451 -10.04 -25.00 16.54
N SER A 452 -9.17 -24.68 17.50
CA SER A 452 -8.99 -25.48 18.72
C SER A 452 -10.22 -25.53 19.63
N GLN A 453 -11.19 -24.62 19.42
CA GLN A 453 -12.45 -24.55 20.18
C GLN A 453 -13.62 -25.18 19.43
N ARG A 454 -13.37 -25.77 18.25
CA ARG A 454 -14.40 -26.31 17.36
C ARG A 454 -14.16 -27.78 17.07
N ASP A 455 -15.22 -28.48 16.73
CA ASP A 455 -15.14 -29.87 16.27
C ASP A 455 -15.11 -29.89 14.73
N PHE A 456 -13.96 -30.23 14.18
CA PHE A 456 -13.72 -30.19 12.74
C PHE A 456 -14.72 -31.03 11.94
N LYS A 457 -15.00 -32.26 12.36
CA LYS A 457 -15.90 -33.15 11.61
C LYS A 457 -17.34 -32.64 11.63
N SER A 458 -17.83 -32.08 12.75
CA SER A 458 -19.14 -31.43 12.81
C SER A 458 -19.24 -30.25 11.85
N ASP A 459 -18.23 -29.40 11.81
CA ASP A 459 -18.19 -28.26 10.89
C ASP A 459 -18.20 -28.71 9.41
N VAL A 460 -17.46 -29.77 9.09
CA VAL A 460 -17.45 -30.36 7.73
C VAL A 460 -18.83 -30.89 7.36
N ILE A 461 -19.51 -31.58 8.27
CA ILE A 461 -20.88 -32.07 8.04
C ILE A 461 -21.80 -30.90 7.69
N GLU A 462 -21.71 -29.78 8.42
CA GLU A 462 -22.47 -28.56 8.16
C GLU A 462 -22.12 -27.93 6.80
N VAL A 463 -20.83 -27.87 6.45
CA VAL A 463 -20.36 -27.40 5.13
C VAL A 463 -21.02 -28.18 3.99
N TYR A 464 -21.19 -29.49 4.15
CA TYR A 464 -21.84 -30.36 3.17
C TYR A 464 -23.34 -30.55 3.41
N GLY A 465 -23.98 -29.65 4.19
CA GLY A 465 -25.42 -29.61 4.36
C GLY A 465 -26.00 -30.85 5.05
N ASN A 466 -25.25 -31.46 5.96
CA ASN A 466 -25.61 -32.68 6.69
C ASN A 466 -25.82 -33.92 5.80
N LYS A 467 -25.21 -33.95 4.61
CA LYS A 467 -25.29 -35.10 3.68
C LYS A 467 -24.53 -36.33 4.19
N TYR A 468 -23.47 -36.15 4.98
CA TYR A 468 -22.54 -37.20 5.38
C TYR A 468 -22.54 -37.40 6.90
N THR A 469 -22.23 -38.62 7.35
CA THR A 469 -22.06 -38.91 8.78
C THR A 469 -20.61 -38.72 9.24
N ARG A 470 -20.39 -38.73 10.55
CA ARG A 470 -19.06 -38.54 11.15
C ARG A 470 -18.09 -39.66 10.75
N GLU A 471 -18.58 -40.88 10.62
CA GLU A 471 -17.83 -42.09 10.29
C GLU A 471 -17.43 -42.13 8.81
N GLU A 472 -18.16 -41.41 7.96
CA GLU A 472 -17.85 -41.27 6.54
C GLU A 472 -16.73 -40.25 6.27
N ILE A 473 -16.34 -39.46 7.28
CA ILE A 473 -15.33 -38.41 7.18
C ILE A 473 -14.03 -38.87 7.85
N THR A 474 -12.95 -38.91 7.06
CA THR A 474 -11.60 -39.27 7.51
C THR A 474 -10.63 -38.11 7.30
N THR A 475 -9.58 -38.05 8.12
CA THR A 475 -8.63 -36.93 8.15
C THR A 475 -7.17 -37.37 8.12
N THR A 476 -6.93 -38.66 8.32
CA THR A 476 -5.60 -39.28 8.22
C THR A 476 -5.67 -40.53 7.36
N THR A 477 -4.53 -40.92 6.79
CA THR A 477 -4.44 -42.13 5.96
C THR A 477 -4.85 -43.36 6.76
N GLU A 478 -4.50 -43.42 8.05
CA GLU A 478 -4.84 -44.51 8.96
C GLU A 478 -6.36 -44.59 9.20
N GLU A 479 -7.04 -43.46 9.43
CA GLU A 479 -8.50 -43.42 9.54
C GLU A 479 -9.17 -43.92 8.24
N PHE A 480 -8.65 -43.48 7.09
CA PHE A 480 -9.16 -43.90 5.78
C PHE A 480 -9.03 -45.42 5.57
N ILE A 481 -7.86 -46.00 5.86
CA ILE A 481 -7.64 -47.45 5.76
C ILE A 481 -8.55 -48.21 6.74
N ALA A 482 -8.67 -47.72 7.97
CA ALA A 482 -9.52 -48.33 9.00
C ALA A 482 -11.01 -48.32 8.62
N ALA A 483 -11.45 -47.33 7.85
CA ALA A 483 -12.82 -47.22 7.34
C ALA A 483 -13.18 -48.28 6.29
N LYS A 484 -12.21 -49.03 5.74
CA LYS A 484 -12.45 -50.18 4.83
C LYS A 484 -13.43 -49.88 3.67
N GLY A 485 -13.29 -48.68 3.08
CA GLY A 485 -14.08 -48.26 1.93
C GLY A 485 -15.46 -47.67 2.24
N THR A 486 -15.77 -47.35 3.50
CA THR A 486 -16.97 -46.57 3.87
C THR A 486 -16.74 -45.07 3.85
N SER A 487 -15.48 -44.60 3.87
CA SER A 487 -15.18 -43.17 3.84
C SER A 487 -15.67 -42.52 2.53
N LYS A 488 -16.45 -41.45 2.67
CA LYS A 488 -16.98 -40.63 1.58
C LYS A 488 -16.23 -39.32 1.40
N ILE A 489 -15.70 -38.78 2.50
CA ILE A 489 -14.88 -37.57 2.49
C ILE A 489 -13.56 -37.89 3.17
N HIS A 490 -12.47 -37.49 2.53
CA HIS A 490 -11.16 -37.45 3.16
C HIS A 490 -10.55 -36.04 3.08
N LEU A 491 -10.08 -35.53 4.21
CA LEU A 491 -9.55 -34.18 4.35
C LEU A 491 -8.08 -34.26 4.75
N GLY A 492 -7.19 -33.80 3.87
CA GLY A 492 -5.75 -33.99 4.00
C GLY A 492 -5.17 -34.84 2.87
N ASN A 493 -3.85 -34.98 2.90
CA ASN A 493 -3.12 -35.80 1.93
C ASN A 493 -3.32 -37.28 2.22
N LEU A 494 -3.65 -38.04 1.17
CA LEU A 494 -3.96 -39.47 1.26
C LEU A 494 -2.84 -40.29 0.61
N HIS A 495 -2.06 -40.97 1.45
CA HIS A 495 -0.87 -41.71 1.04
C HIS A 495 -1.14 -43.22 0.93
N LEU A 496 -1.35 -43.69 -0.30
CA LEU A 496 -1.75 -45.07 -0.61
C LEU A 496 -0.70 -45.80 -1.47
N ASP A 497 0.56 -45.38 -1.37
CA ASP A 497 1.67 -45.93 -2.14
C ASP A 497 1.95 -47.42 -1.87
N HIS A 498 1.45 -47.96 -0.75
CA HIS A 498 1.59 -49.37 -0.39
C HIS A 498 0.64 -50.30 -1.18
N PHE A 499 -0.35 -49.77 -1.88
CA PHE A 499 -1.23 -50.56 -2.74
C PHE A 499 -0.53 -50.85 -4.08
N GLY A 500 -0.23 -52.13 -4.33
CA GLY A 500 0.30 -52.60 -5.62
C GLY A 500 -0.76 -52.90 -6.68
N SER A 501 -2.03 -53.00 -6.26
CA SER A 501 -3.19 -53.19 -7.14
C SER A 501 -4.40 -52.43 -6.60
N ILE A 502 -5.42 -52.27 -7.44
CA ILE A 502 -6.69 -51.62 -7.06
C ILE A 502 -7.66 -52.54 -6.29
N GLU A 503 -7.30 -53.81 -6.08
CA GLU A 503 -8.18 -54.78 -5.42
C GLU A 503 -8.42 -54.35 -3.96
N GLY A 504 -9.69 -54.20 -3.59
CA GLY A 504 -10.08 -53.70 -2.26
C GLY A 504 -9.96 -52.19 -2.07
N LEU A 505 -9.44 -51.43 -3.05
CA LEU A 505 -9.30 -49.98 -2.97
C LEU A 505 -10.62 -49.28 -3.36
N LYS A 506 -11.24 -48.60 -2.39
CA LYS A 506 -12.40 -47.72 -2.63
C LYS A 506 -12.05 -46.30 -2.15
N LEU A 507 -11.77 -45.42 -3.10
CA LEU A 507 -11.46 -44.02 -2.84
C LEU A 507 -12.71 -43.23 -2.39
N PRO A 508 -12.54 -42.13 -1.64
CA PRO A 508 -13.67 -41.31 -1.19
C PRO A 508 -14.29 -40.55 -2.37
N GLU A 509 -15.54 -40.12 -2.23
CA GLU A 509 -16.22 -39.25 -3.21
C GLU A 509 -15.51 -37.89 -3.30
N ILE A 510 -15.08 -37.36 -2.14
CA ILE A 510 -14.42 -36.06 -2.02
C ILE A 510 -13.06 -36.25 -1.34
N LEU A 511 -11.99 -35.83 -2.01
CA LEU A 511 -10.64 -35.73 -1.45
C LEU A 511 -10.19 -34.27 -1.43
N ASN A 512 -10.12 -33.68 -0.23
CA ASN A 512 -9.54 -32.36 -0.05
C ASN A 512 -8.06 -32.45 0.34
N GLY A 513 -7.22 -32.75 -0.64
CA GLY A 513 -5.77 -32.92 -0.49
C GLY A 513 -5.16 -33.66 -1.67
N SER A 514 -3.87 -33.98 -1.58
CA SER A 514 -3.17 -34.72 -2.63
C SER A 514 -3.35 -36.23 -2.47
N LEU A 515 -3.47 -36.95 -3.59
CA LEU A 515 -3.59 -38.41 -3.66
C LEU A 515 -2.29 -39.03 -4.14
N TYR A 516 -1.74 -39.96 -3.36
CA TYR A 516 -0.52 -40.69 -3.69
C TYR A 516 -0.83 -42.18 -3.88
N LEU A 517 -0.64 -42.66 -5.11
CA LEU A 517 -0.90 -44.03 -5.56
C LEU A 517 0.30 -44.55 -6.37
N ASN A 518 1.51 -44.23 -5.92
CA ASN A 518 2.74 -44.52 -6.66
C ASN A 518 3.07 -46.02 -6.75
N GLY A 519 2.46 -46.87 -5.90
CA GLY A 519 2.63 -48.32 -5.95
C GLY A 519 1.83 -49.01 -7.04
N LEU A 520 0.79 -48.37 -7.60
CA LEU A 520 -0.04 -48.97 -8.64
C LEU A 520 0.74 -49.09 -9.96
N THR A 521 0.72 -50.27 -10.56
CA THR A 521 1.35 -50.52 -11.88
C THR A 521 0.36 -50.47 -13.06
N SER A 522 -0.94 -50.60 -12.77
CA SER A 522 -2.07 -50.49 -13.69
C SER A 522 -3.20 -49.64 -13.09
N ALA A 523 -3.94 -48.92 -13.95
CA ALA A 523 -5.10 -48.10 -13.59
C ALA A 523 -6.44 -48.74 -13.98
N GLU A 524 -6.44 -49.96 -14.49
CA GLU A 524 -7.68 -50.65 -14.86
C GLU A 524 -8.60 -50.80 -13.65
N GLY A 525 -9.85 -50.34 -13.79
CA GLY A 525 -10.84 -50.34 -12.71
C GLY A 525 -10.68 -49.23 -11.66
N LEU A 526 -9.62 -48.41 -11.74
CA LEU A 526 -9.42 -47.27 -10.84
C LEU A 526 -10.52 -46.22 -11.05
N LYS A 527 -11.22 -45.87 -9.98
CA LYS A 527 -12.17 -44.75 -9.94
C LYS A 527 -11.59 -43.67 -9.04
N LEU A 528 -11.17 -42.55 -9.63
CA LEU A 528 -10.71 -41.38 -8.89
C LEU A 528 -11.90 -40.70 -8.15
N PRO A 529 -11.63 -39.93 -7.08
CA PRO A 529 -12.66 -39.13 -6.42
C PRO A 529 -13.39 -38.20 -7.41
N ASP A 530 -14.69 -37.96 -7.17
CA ASP A 530 -15.48 -37.02 -7.96
C ASP A 530 -14.94 -35.59 -7.81
N SER A 531 -14.41 -35.27 -6.62
CA SER A 531 -13.73 -34.02 -6.32
C SER A 531 -12.35 -34.27 -5.73
N LEU A 532 -11.31 -33.73 -6.36
CA LEU A 532 -9.91 -33.81 -5.96
C LEU A 532 -9.29 -32.41 -6.00
N SER A 533 -9.02 -31.81 -4.84
CA SER A 533 -8.48 -30.44 -4.75
C SER A 533 -6.95 -30.38 -4.90
N GLY A 534 -6.23 -31.45 -4.57
CA GLY A 534 -4.77 -31.49 -4.57
C GLY A 534 -4.13 -32.18 -5.78
N ASN A 535 -2.88 -32.57 -5.61
CA ASN A 535 -2.09 -33.23 -6.65
C ASN A 535 -2.44 -34.72 -6.78
N LEU A 536 -2.22 -35.30 -7.95
CA LEU A 536 -2.38 -36.73 -8.23
C LEU A 536 -1.05 -37.37 -8.63
N TYR A 537 -0.58 -38.31 -7.82
CA TYR A 537 0.67 -39.03 -8.03
C TYR A 537 0.41 -40.50 -8.31
N LEU A 538 0.74 -40.93 -9.53
CA LEU A 538 0.54 -42.28 -10.05
C LEU A 538 1.85 -42.78 -10.68
N ASN A 539 2.98 -42.58 -9.99
CA ASN A 539 4.29 -42.73 -10.62
C ASN A 539 4.65 -44.18 -10.97
N GLY A 540 4.02 -45.20 -10.39
CA GLY A 540 4.28 -46.60 -10.71
C GLY A 540 3.56 -47.10 -11.96
N LEU A 541 2.60 -46.34 -12.51
CA LEU A 541 1.83 -46.79 -13.66
C LEU A 541 2.73 -46.99 -14.88
N THR A 542 2.66 -48.19 -15.45
CA THR A 542 3.42 -48.56 -16.67
C THR A 542 2.59 -48.42 -17.94
N THR A 543 1.26 -48.34 -17.80
CA THR A 543 0.29 -48.09 -18.86
C THR A 543 -0.78 -47.11 -18.39
N ALA A 544 -1.31 -46.29 -19.30
CA ALA A 544 -2.42 -45.37 -19.05
C ALA A 544 -3.80 -45.99 -19.32
N GLN A 545 -3.85 -47.25 -19.78
CA GLN A 545 -5.10 -47.92 -20.09
C GLN A 545 -6.02 -48.00 -18.86
N GLY A 546 -7.29 -47.66 -19.07
CA GLY A 546 -8.31 -47.66 -18.02
C GLY A 546 -8.32 -46.40 -17.14
N LEU A 547 -7.28 -45.56 -17.20
CA LEU A 547 -7.20 -44.33 -16.42
C LEU A 547 -8.17 -43.28 -16.96
N LYS A 548 -9.01 -42.74 -16.08
CA LYS A 548 -9.97 -41.67 -16.38
C LYS A 548 -9.80 -40.54 -15.38
N PHE A 549 -9.60 -39.33 -15.88
CA PHE A 549 -9.52 -38.13 -15.06
C PHE A 549 -10.83 -37.34 -15.10
N PRO A 550 -11.09 -36.48 -14.11
CA PRO A 550 -12.06 -35.39 -14.26
C PRO A 550 -11.61 -34.42 -15.37
N ASN A 551 -12.55 -33.61 -15.89
CA ASN A 551 -12.27 -32.63 -16.96
C ASN A 551 -11.19 -31.61 -16.56
N ALA A 552 -11.11 -31.26 -15.27
CA ALA A 552 -10.12 -30.35 -14.74
C ALA A 552 -9.45 -30.94 -13.50
N LEU A 553 -8.14 -30.69 -13.36
CA LEU A 553 -7.35 -31.02 -12.18
C LEU A 553 -6.75 -29.74 -11.60
N ASN A 554 -7.12 -29.43 -10.35
CA ASN A 554 -6.64 -28.21 -9.68
C ASN A 554 -5.18 -28.31 -9.23
N GLY A 555 -4.67 -29.52 -9.00
CA GLY A 555 -3.27 -29.76 -8.65
C GLY A 555 -2.42 -30.21 -9.84
N SER A 556 -1.27 -30.77 -9.48
CA SER A 556 -0.29 -31.35 -10.41
C SER A 556 -0.59 -32.82 -10.68
N LEU A 557 -0.17 -33.32 -11.84
CA LEU A 557 -0.30 -34.72 -12.25
C LEU A 557 1.09 -35.32 -12.51
N SER A 558 1.38 -36.45 -11.87
CA SER A 558 2.65 -37.15 -12.02
C SER A 558 2.47 -38.61 -12.41
N LEU A 559 3.02 -39.00 -13.56
CA LEU A 559 2.91 -40.32 -14.20
C LEU A 559 4.29 -40.78 -14.68
N ASN A 560 5.26 -40.81 -13.78
CA ASN A 560 6.67 -40.86 -14.17
C ASN A 560 7.17 -42.21 -14.69
N SER A 561 6.45 -43.33 -14.56
CA SER A 561 6.88 -44.63 -15.14
C SER A 561 6.20 -44.96 -16.48
N LEU A 562 5.31 -44.10 -16.99
CA LEU A 562 4.76 -44.30 -18.32
C LEU A 562 5.86 -44.13 -19.37
N THR A 563 6.09 -45.17 -20.16
CA THR A 563 7.06 -45.17 -21.27
C THR A 563 6.39 -44.83 -22.62
N MET A 564 5.08 -45.05 -22.72
CA MET A 564 4.25 -44.74 -23.88
C MET A 564 2.98 -43.97 -23.46
N ALA A 565 2.51 -43.06 -24.30
CA ALA A 565 1.28 -42.28 -24.05
C ALA A 565 0.00 -42.95 -24.58
N GLN A 566 0.11 -44.16 -25.14
CA GLN A 566 -1.04 -44.91 -25.69
C GLN A 566 -2.16 -45.03 -24.65
N GLY A 567 -3.36 -44.58 -25.02
CA GLY A 567 -4.54 -44.64 -24.16
C GLY A 567 -4.62 -43.53 -23.10
N LEU A 568 -3.61 -42.67 -22.95
CA LEU A 568 -3.62 -41.54 -22.03
C LEU A 568 -4.54 -40.43 -22.56
N LYS A 569 -5.56 -40.08 -21.78
CA LYS A 569 -6.43 -38.91 -22.01
C LYS A 569 -6.27 -37.97 -20.83
N LEU A 570 -5.58 -36.86 -21.01
CA LEU A 570 -5.36 -35.88 -19.94
C LEU A 570 -6.62 -35.04 -19.68
N PRO A 571 -6.76 -34.44 -18.49
CA PRO A 571 -7.71 -33.36 -18.26
C PRO A 571 -7.54 -32.21 -19.26
N ASP A 572 -8.62 -31.51 -19.57
CA ASP A 572 -8.59 -30.31 -20.42
C ASP A 572 -7.82 -29.16 -19.75
N ILE A 573 -7.85 -29.12 -18.41
CA ILE A 573 -7.15 -28.11 -17.59
C ILE A 573 -6.36 -28.82 -16.50
N ILE A 574 -5.05 -28.51 -16.43
CA ILE A 574 -4.18 -28.86 -15.29
C ILE A 574 -3.58 -27.56 -14.77
N ASN A 575 -3.93 -27.21 -13.53
CA ASN A 575 -3.44 -25.97 -12.91
C ASN A 575 -2.03 -26.10 -12.33
N GLY A 576 -1.61 -27.32 -11.96
CA GLY A 576 -0.25 -27.63 -11.52
C GLY A 576 0.68 -28.08 -12.64
N TYR A 577 1.78 -28.76 -12.28
CA TYR A 577 2.68 -29.34 -13.26
C TYR A 577 2.16 -30.67 -13.82
N LEU A 578 2.61 -31.03 -15.02
CA LEU A 578 2.42 -32.33 -15.64
C LEU A 578 3.77 -33.02 -15.82
N SER A 579 3.95 -34.16 -15.16
CA SER A 579 5.21 -34.92 -15.19
C SER A 579 5.03 -36.29 -15.85
N LEU A 580 5.65 -36.46 -17.02
CA LEU A 580 5.63 -37.66 -17.87
C LEU A 580 7.07 -38.09 -18.20
N ASN A 581 7.92 -38.14 -17.17
CA ASN A 581 9.37 -38.10 -17.36
C ASN A 581 9.99 -39.32 -18.04
N SER A 582 9.33 -40.48 -18.05
CA SER A 582 9.85 -41.70 -18.70
C SER A 582 9.31 -41.93 -20.12
N LEU A 583 8.47 -41.04 -20.65
CA LEU A 583 8.03 -41.16 -22.04
C LEU A 583 9.24 -41.06 -22.98
N THR A 584 9.45 -42.09 -23.80
CA THR A 584 10.55 -42.14 -24.77
C THR A 584 10.12 -41.66 -26.16
N SER A 585 8.80 -41.63 -26.41
CA SER A 585 8.14 -41.12 -27.61
C SER A 585 6.91 -40.27 -27.23
N ALA A 586 6.61 -39.26 -28.05
CA ALA A 586 5.41 -38.42 -27.91
C ALA A 586 4.22 -38.95 -28.74
N GLU A 587 4.37 -40.09 -29.41
CA GLU A 587 3.30 -40.70 -30.17
C GLU A 587 2.08 -41.02 -29.27
N GLY A 588 0.90 -40.61 -29.72
CA GLY A 588 -0.36 -40.76 -28.98
C GLY A 588 -0.56 -39.73 -27.85
N LEU A 589 0.45 -38.92 -27.50
CA LEU A 589 0.32 -37.90 -26.46
C LEU A 589 -0.50 -36.71 -26.98
N ARG A 590 -1.52 -36.32 -26.20
CA ARG A 590 -2.32 -35.11 -26.43
C ARG A 590 -2.31 -34.27 -25.16
N LEU A 591 -1.60 -33.16 -25.22
CA LEU A 591 -1.52 -32.19 -24.13
C LEU A 591 -2.71 -31.22 -24.19
N PRO A 592 -3.13 -30.62 -23.06
CA PRO A 592 -4.12 -29.55 -23.06
C PRO A 592 -3.58 -28.30 -23.77
N ASP A 593 -4.47 -27.47 -24.34
CA ASP A 593 -4.10 -26.25 -25.08
C ASP A 593 -3.40 -25.21 -24.18
N THR A 594 -3.72 -25.23 -22.88
CA THR A 594 -3.07 -24.39 -21.86
C THR A 594 -2.60 -25.25 -20.69
N LEU A 595 -1.35 -25.05 -20.26
CA LEU A 595 -0.81 -25.63 -19.04
C LEU A 595 -0.28 -24.51 -18.13
N ASN A 596 -0.84 -24.41 -16.92
CA ASN A 596 -0.50 -23.34 -15.98
C ASN A 596 0.78 -23.60 -15.19
N GLY A 597 1.25 -24.86 -15.13
CA GLY A 597 2.49 -25.25 -14.46
C GLY A 597 3.55 -25.79 -15.42
N ASP A 598 4.51 -26.52 -14.86
CA ASP A 598 5.65 -27.10 -15.60
C ASP A 598 5.24 -28.34 -16.42
N LEU A 599 5.91 -28.57 -17.54
CA LEU A 599 5.81 -29.81 -18.33
C LEU A 599 7.14 -30.57 -18.32
N GLY A 600 7.12 -31.78 -17.74
CA GLY A 600 8.25 -32.69 -17.68
C GLY A 600 8.16 -33.84 -18.68
N LEU A 601 9.07 -33.88 -19.66
CA LEU A 601 9.19 -34.93 -20.68
C LEU A 601 10.66 -35.38 -20.80
N ARG A 602 11.25 -35.69 -19.64
CA ARG A 602 12.71 -35.78 -19.49
C ARG A 602 13.39 -36.84 -20.35
N SER A 603 12.75 -37.97 -20.64
CA SER A 603 13.33 -39.09 -21.39
C SER A 603 12.99 -39.08 -22.88
N LEU A 604 12.30 -38.05 -23.35
CA LEU A 604 11.91 -37.96 -24.76
C LEU A 604 13.15 -37.71 -25.63
N ILE A 605 13.45 -38.63 -26.54
CA ILE A 605 14.68 -38.57 -27.36
C ILE A 605 14.48 -37.74 -28.63
N THR A 606 13.27 -37.73 -29.19
CA THR A 606 12.91 -36.97 -30.40
C THR A 606 11.60 -36.20 -30.19
N ALA A 607 11.42 -35.08 -30.87
CA ALA A 607 10.20 -34.26 -30.78
C ALA A 607 9.13 -34.69 -31.80
N GLN A 608 9.33 -35.80 -32.50
CA GLN A 608 8.41 -36.27 -33.52
C GLN A 608 7.04 -36.60 -32.89
N GLY A 609 5.98 -36.02 -33.46
CA GLY A 609 4.62 -36.18 -32.96
C GLY A 609 4.27 -35.34 -31.73
N LEU A 610 5.25 -34.66 -31.11
CA LEU A 610 4.99 -33.79 -29.96
C LEU A 610 4.28 -32.50 -30.40
N LYS A 611 3.12 -32.25 -29.80
CA LYS A 611 2.41 -30.97 -29.89
C LYS A 611 2.35 -30.38 -28.49
N LEU A 612 3.07 -29.28 -28.28
CA LEU A 612 3.07 -28.54 -27.02
C LEU A 612 1.83 -27.66 -26.90
N PRO A 613 1.43 -27.28 -25.67
CA PRO A 613 0.39 -26.27 -25.45
C PRO A 613 0.73 -24.94 -26.14
N ASP A 614 -0.28 -24.18 -26.55
CA ASP A 614 -0.08 -22.84 -27.12
C ASP A 614 0.53 -21.88 -26.07
N THR A 615 0.08 -22.03 -24.82
CA THR A 615 0.60 -21.30 -23.65
C THR A 615 1.10 -22.25 -22.58
N LEU A 616 2.37 -22.07 -22.17
CA LEU A 616 2.99 -22.76 -21.05
C LEU A 616 3.51 -21.75 -20.02
N ASN A 617 2.83 -21.66 -18.88
CA ASN A 617 3.17 -20.70 -17.83
C ASN A 617 4.32 -21.16 -16.92
N GLY A 618 4.74 -22.42 -17.03
CA GLY A 618 5.87 -23.00 -16.29
C GLY A 618 7.07 -23.38 -17.16
N ASN A 619 7.91 -24.24 -16.61
CA ASN A 619 9.11 -24.78 -17.24
C ASN A 619 8.77 -25.87 -18.27
N LEU A 620 9.59 -25.98 -19.32
CA LEU A 620 9.56 -27.09 -20.27
C LEU A 620 10.86 -27.90 -20.17
N ASP A 621 10.73 -29.16 -19.76
CA ASP A 621 11.88 -30.04 -19.57
C ASP A 621 11.92 -31.17 -20.60
N LEU A 622 12.75 -30.98 -21.63
CA LEU A 622 13.01 -31.89 -22.74
C LEU A 622 14.48 -32.33 -22.74
N ARG A 623 15.03 -32.56 -21.55
CA ARG A 623 16.49 -32.69 -21.37
C ARG A 623 17.17 -33.82 -22.15
N SER A 624 16.49 -34.91 -22.50
CA SER A 624 17.11 -36.01 -23.25
C SER A 624 16.95 -35.89 -24.76
N LEU A 625 16.30 -34.83 -25.23
CA LEU A 625 16.10 -34.58 -26.65
C LEU A 625 17.48 -34.41 -27.33
N THR A 626 17.80 -35.24 -28.32
CA THR A 626 19.11 -35.21 -28.99
C THR A 626 19.14 -34.32 -30.24
N THR A 627 17.98 -34.07 -30.83
CA THR A 627 17.75 -33.22 -32.00
C THR A 627 16.51 -32.34 -31.81
N ALA A 628 16.55 -31.09 -32.28
CA ALA A 628 15.40 -30.18 -32.24
C ALA A 628 14.46 -30.34 -33.44
N GLN A 629 14.75 -31.26 -34.37
CA GLN A 629 13.92 -31.48 -35.54
C GLN A 629 12.47 -31.85 -35.16
N GLY A 630 11.52 -31.09 -35.69
CA GLY A 630 10.09 -31.26 -35.42
C GLY A 630 9.60 -30.59 -34.12
N LEU A 631 10.50 -30.06 -33.29
CA LEU A 631 10.11 -29.32 -32.09
C LEU A 631 9.52 -27.96 -32.46
N LYS A 632 8.28 -27.71 -32.04
CA LYS A 632 7.64 -26.40 -32.08
C LYS A 632 7.36 -25.97 -30.65
N LEU A 633 8.01 -24.88 -30.21
CA LEU A 633 7.81 -24.34 -28.87
C LEU A 633 6.47 -23.58 -28.78
N PRO A 634 5.92 -23.42 -27.56
CA PRO A 634 4.74 -22.59 -27.31
C PRO A 634 4.94 -21.14 -27.77
N ASP A 635 3.86 -20.46 -28.14
CA ASP A 635 3.88 -19.02 -28.46
C ASP A 635 4.31 -18.20 -27.23
N THR A 636 3.90 -18.64 -26.04
CA THR A 636 4.30 -18.06 -24.76
C THR A 636 4.89 -19.12 -23.85
N LEU A 637 6.17 -18.94 -23.48
CA LEU A 637 6.88 -19.76 -22.49
C LEU A 637 7.42 -18.86 -21.36
N ASN A 638 6.77 -18.92 -20.20
CA ASN A 638 7.12 -18.06 -19.06
C ASN A 638 8.19 -18.65 -18.13
N GLY A 639 8.48 -19.95 -18.25
CA GLY A 639 9.49 -20.64 -17.45
C GLY A 639 10.76 -21.00 -18.23
N TYR A 640 11.53 -21.92 -17.64
CA TYR A 640 12.81 -22.39 -18.12
C TYR A 640 12.67 -23.43 -19.22
N LEU A 641 13.53 -23.37 -20.24
CA LEU A 641 13.63 -24.35 -21.31
C LEU A 641 14.88 -25.21 -21.12
N TYR A 642 14.68 -26.49 -20.79
CA TYR A 642 15.77 -27.46 -20.62
C TYR A 642 15.92 -28.36 -21.85
N LEU A 643 17.02 -28.19 -22.57
CA LEU A 643 17.37 -28.94 -23.77
C LEU A 643 18.79 -29.51 -23.64
N HIS A 644 19.06 -30.15 -22.50
CA HIS A 644 20.41 -30.57 -22.12
C HIS A 644 21.08 -31.48 -23.15
N GLY A 645 20.34 -32.41 -23.76
CA GLY A 645 20.86 -33.47 -24.64
C GLY A 645 21.04 -33.05 -26.10
N LEU A 646 20.66 -31.83 -26.48
CA LEU A 646 20.82 -31.36 -27.85
C LEU A 646 22.31 -31.29 -28.19
N THR A 647 22.71 -32.05 -29.21
CA THR A 647 24.09 -32.08 -29.73
C THR A 647 24.29 -31.13 -30.91
N SER A 648 23.19 -30.73 -31.56
CA SER A 648 23.12 -29.71 -32.61
C SER A 648 21.93 -28.79 -32.36
N ALA A 649 22.06 -27.51 -32.73
CA ALA A 649 20.97 -26.54 -32.69
C ALA A 649 20.15 -26.51 -34.00
N GLU A 650 20.50 -27.33 -34.98
CA GLU A 650 19.77 -27.39 -36.25
C GLU A 650 18.29 -27.72 -36.03
N GLY A 651 17.42 -26.95 -36.67
CA GLY A 651 15.97 -27.07 -36.55
C GLY A 651 15.37 -26.44 -35.29
N LEU A 652 16.18 -25.98 -34.32
CA LEU A 652 15.68 -25.29 -33.12
C LEU A 652 15.19 -23.88 -33.48
N LYS A 653 13.91 -23.61 -33.19
CA LYS A 653 13.31 -22.28 -33.34
C LYS A 653 12.88 -21.79 -31.97
N LEU A 654 13.55 -20.74 -31.49
CA LEU A 654 13.21 -20.05 -30.25
C LEU A 654 12.28 -18.86 -30.55
N PRO A 655 11.38 -18.49 -29.63
CA PRO A 655 10.62 -17.24 -29.74
C PRO A 655 11.55 -16.02 -29.64
N ASP A 656 11.13 -14.85 -30.13
CA ASP A 656 11.94 -13.62 -30.08
C ASP A 656 12.25 -13.15 -28.65
N THR A 657 11.36 -13.48 -27.71
CA THR A 657 11.54 -13.25 -26.28
C THR A 657 11.32 -14.54 -25.51
N LEU A 658 12.24 -14.85 -24.60
CA LEU A 658 12.09 -15.95 -23.66
C LEU A 658 12.20 -15.41 -22.23
N ASN A 659 11.20 -15.68 -21.40
CA ASN A 659 11.10 -15.10 -20.06
C ASN A 659 11.91 -15.85 -18.98
N GLY A 660 12.38 -17.06 -19.28
CA GLY A 660 13.14 -17.90 -18.36
C GLY A 660 14.52 -18.30 -18.87
N ASN A 661 15.17 -19.22 -18.16
CA ASN A 661 16.49 -19.75 -18.51
C ASN A 661 16.43 -20.61 -19.78
N LEU A 662 17.47 -20.53 -20.60
CA LEU A 662 17.71 -21.41 -21.74
C LEU A 662 18.95 -22.27 -21.46
N ILE A 663 18.76 -23.59 -21.40
CA ILE A 663 19.81 -24.51 -21.00
C ILE A 663 20.14 -25.51 -22.11
N LEU A 664 21.31 -25.35 -22.72
CA LEU A 664 21.79 -26.06 -23.93
C LEU A 664 23.20 -26.63 -23.70
N ILE A 665 23.35 -27.43 -22.64
CA ILE A 665 24.67 -27.79 -22.10
C ILE A 665 25.47 -28.82 -22.90
N SER A 666 24.89 -29.50 -23.90
CA SER A 666 25.62 -30.49 -24.72
C SER A 666 26.00 -29.97 -26.10
N LEU A 667 25.62 -28.74 -26.46
CA LEU A 667 26.07 -28.12 -27.70
C LEU A 667 27.58 -27.86 -27.64
N THR A 668 28.33 -28.42 -28.58
CA THR A 668 29.78 -28.19 -28.73
C THR A 668 30.10 -27.12 -29.77
N THR A 669 29.14 -26.82 -30.67
CA THR A 669 29.20 -25.75 -31.66
C THR A 669 27.91 -24.92 -31.63
N ALA A 670 27.96 -23.66 -32.08
CA ALA A 670 26.80 -22.77 -32.18
C ALA A 670 26.19 -22.75 -33.58
N GLN A 671 26.63 -23.65 -34.48
CA GLN A 671 26.14 -23.68 -35.84
C GLN A 671 24.61 -23.93 -35.86
N GLY A 672 23.89 -23.04 -36.54
CA GLY A 672 22.43 -23.10 -36.64
C GLY A 672 21.68 -22.57 -35.41
N LEU A 673 22.37 -22.20 -34.33
CA LEU A 673 21.74 -21.65 -33.13
C LEU A 673 21.35 -20.18 -33.36
N LYS A 674 20.05 -19.89 -33.25
CA LYS A 674 19.51 -18.53 -33.24
C LYS A 674 18.88 -18.28 -31.88
N LEU A 675 19.50 -17.42 -31.09
CA LEU A 675 19.02 -17.02 -29.76
C LEU A 675 17.93 -15.94 -29.88
N PRO A 676 17.03 -15.83 -28.88
CA PRO A 676 16.08 -14.72 -28.78
C PRO A 676 16.81 -13.37 -28.72
N ASP A 677 16.16 -12.30 -29.18
CA ASP A 677 16.66 -10.93 -29.01
C ASP A 677 16.70 -10.54 -27.53
N THR A 678 15.72 -11.01 -26.75
CA THR A 678 15.63 -10.79 -25.31
C THR A 678 15.50 -12.11 -24.55
N LEU A 679 16.42 -12.34 -23.61
CA LEU A 679 16.35 -13.44 -22.66
C LEU A 679 16.27 -12.89 -21.24
N ASN A 680 15.14 -13.11 -20.55
CA ASN A 680 14.93 -12.67 -19.17
C ASN A 680 15.38 -13.72 -18.13
N GLY A 681 16.42 -14.49 -18.44
CA GLY A 681 16.96 -15.53 -17.58
C GLY A 681 18.41 -15.88 -17.92
N ASN A 682 18.89 -16.99 -17.39
CA ASN A 682 20.25 -17.48 -17.63
C ASN A 682 20.36 -18.18 -18.99
N LEU A 683 21.49 -17.98 -19.67
CA LEU A 683 21.89 -18.74 -20.85
C LEU A 683 23.05 -19.67 -20.50
N ASP A 684 22.84 -20.97 -20.66
CA ASP A 684 23.87 -21.97 -20.35
C ASP A 684 24.26 -22.78 -21.59
N LEU A 685 25.45 -22.46 -22.11
CA LEU A 685 26.13 -23.03 -23.25
C LEU A 685 27.50 -23.60 -22.83
N ARG A 686 27.62 -24.10 -21.60
CA ARG A 686 28.91 -24.43 -20.97
C ARG A 686 29.81 -25.42 -21.72
N SER A 687 29.28 -26.22 -22.66
CA SER A 687 30.07 -27.17 -23.43
C SER A 687 30.51 -26.68 -24.81
N LEU A 688 30.11 -25.46 -25.18
CA LEU A 688 30.49 -24.85 -26.43
C LEU A 688 32.01 -24.64 -26.47
N ILE A 689 32.67 -25.09 -27.55
CA ILE A 689 34.15 -25.06 -27.68
C ILE A 689 34.61 -23.82 -28.45
N THR A 690 33.81 -23.39 -29.43
CA THR A 690 34.07 -22.25 -30.31
C THR A 690 32.87 -21.30 -30.33
N ALA A 691 33.17 -19.99 -30.36
CA ALA A 691 32.18 -18.93 -30.50
C ALA A 691 31.71 -18.70 -31.96
N GLN A 692 32.31 -19.40 -32.93
CA GLN A 692 32.02 -19.17 -34.34
C GLN A 692 30.52 -19.35 -34.65
N GLY A 693 29.91 -18.30 -35.20
CA GLY A 693 28.49 -18.28 -35.56
C GLY A 693 27.53 -18.05 -34.40
N LEU A 694 28.02 -17.91 -33.16
CA LEU A 694 27.19 -17.55 -32.02
C LEU A 694 26.94 -16.04 -32.01
N LYS A 695 25.67 -15.64 -31.99
CA LYS A 695 25.24 -14.27 -31.67
C LYS A 695 24.46 -14.30 -30.37
N LEU A 696 24.93 -13.57 -29.36
CA LEU A 696 24.24 -13.46 -28.07
C LEU A 696 22.99 -12.56 -28.18
N PRO A 697 22.01 -12.68 -27.26
CA PRO A 697 20.87 -11.79 -27.19
C PRO A 697 21.29 -10.33 -27.03
N ASP A 698 20.53 -9.40 -27.61
CA ASP A 698 20.71 -7.96 -27.38
C ASP A 698 20.59 -7.63 -25.89
N THR A 699 19.66 -8.30 -25.20
CA THR A 699 19.40 -8.16 -23.77
C THR A 699 19.40 -9.52 -23.08
N LEU A 700 20.29 -9.70 -22.09
CA LEU A 700 20.37 -10.89 -21.26
C LEU A 700 20.22 -10.52 -19.77
N ASN A 701 18.98 -10.57 -19.25
CA ASN A 701 18.69 -10.21 -17.86
C ASN A 701 19.01 -11.33 -16.86
N GLY A 702 20.14 -12.04 -17.05
CA GLY A 702 20.59 -13.14 -16.21
C GLY A 702 22.08 -13.42 -16.38
N ASN A 703 22.49 -14.64 -16.09
CA ASN A 703 23.88 -15.10 -16.17
C ASN A 703 24.16 -15.82 -17.49
N LEU A 704 25.37 -15.64 -18.02
CA LEU A 704 25.88 -16.38 -19.17
C LEU A 704 26.89 -17.43 -18.72
N ASN A 705 26.74 -18.68 -19.13
CA ASN A 705 27.74 -19.73 -18.91
C ASN A 705 28.25 -20.27 -20.25
N ILE A 706 29.50 -19.98 -20.55
CA ILE A 706 30.24 -20.35 -21.76
C ILE A 706 31.62 -20.91 -21.38
N LYS A 707 31.70 -21.58 -20.24
CA LYS A 707 32.95 -21.97 -19.56
C LYS A 707 33.98 -22.70 -20.44
N LYS A 708 33.56 -23.53 -21.40
CA LYS A 708 34.48 -24.29 -22.27
C LYS A 708 34.88 -23.58 -23.56
N LEU A 709 34.41 -22.36 -23.80
CA LEU A 709 34.90 -21.59 -24.95
C LEU A 709 36.40 -21.40 -24.82
N THR A 710 37.12 -21.58 -25.93
CA THR A 710 38.58 -21.42 -25.96
C THR A 710 39.00 -19.97 -26.27
N THR A 711 38.12 -19.23 -26.94
CA THR A 711 38.24 -17.80 -27.23
C THR A 711 36.83 -17.22 -27.42
N VAL A 712 36.67 -15.93 -27.09
CA VAL A 712 35.44 -15.17 -27.36
C VAL A 712 35.60 -14.16 -28.51
N GLN A 713 36.67 -14.28 -29.30
CA GLN A 713 36.95 -13.36 -30.40
C GLN A 713 35.75 -13.26 -31.36
N GLY A 714 35.23 -12.04 -31.51
CA GLY A 714 34.07 -11.75 -32.36
C GLY A 714 32.70 -11.86 -31.69
N LEU A 715 32.63 -12.19 -30.39
CA LEU A 715 31.38 -12.10 -29.61
C LEU A 715 31.15 -10.69 -29.08
N GLU A 716 29.95 -10.17 -29.34
CA GLU A 716 29.49 -8.94 -28.73
C GLU A 716 28.79 -9.21 -27.39
N ARG A 717 29.12 -8.41 -26.37
CA ARG A 717 28.51 -8.53 -25.04
C ARG A 717 27.08 -7.95 -25.04
N PRO A 718 26.08 -8.64 -24.46
CA PRO A 718 24.73 -8.11 -24.33
C PRO A 718 24.68 -6.77 -23.57
N LYS A 719 23.72 -5.90 -23.91
CA LYS A 719 23.54 -4.57 -23.26
C LYS A 719 23.25 -4.68 -21.75
N LYS A 720 22.68 -5.80 -21.33
CA LYS A 720 22.47 -6.19 -19.94
C LYS A 720 22.98 -7.61 -19.77
N LEU A 721 23.78 -7.83 -18.74
CA LEU A 721 24.35 -9.12 -18.33
C LEU A 721 24.67 -9.02 -16.84
N GLN A 722 24.18 -9.95 -16.02
CA GLN A 722 24.43 -9.92 -14.58
C GLN A 722 25.80 -10.49 -14.23
N ASN A 723 26.09 -11.69 -14.73
CA ASN A 723 27.36 -12.37 -14.51
C ASN A 723 27.71 -13.26 -15.70
N CYS A 724 29.00 -13.53 -15.90
CA CYS A 724 29.49 -14.47 -16.91
C CYS A 724 30.47 -15.47 -16.29
N ILE A 725 30.30 -16.75 -16.65
CA ILE A 725 31.30 -17.80 -16.41
C ILE A 725 31.84 -18.21 -17.78
N GLY A 726 33.08 -17.84 -18.07
CA GLY A 726 33.69 -17.98 -19.39
C GLY A 726 35.19 -17.67 -19.37
N PRO A 727 35.82 -17.61 -20.55
CA PRO A 727 37.18 -17.10 -20.71
C PRO A 727 37.37 -15.70 -20.12
N ASP A 728 38.56 -15.45 -19.55
CA ASP A 728 38.88 -14.21 -18.83
C ASP A 728 38.75 -12.96 -19.73
N ASP A 729 39.05 -13.09 -21.03
CA ASP A 729 38.96 -12.03 -22.05
C ASP A 729 37.52 -11.56 -22.33
N PHE A 730 36.49 -12.28 -21.87
CA PHE A 730 35.09 -11.84 -21.93
C PHE A 730 34.55 -11.28 -20.59
N ILE A 731 35.21 -11.64 -19.48
CA ILE A 731 34.81 -11.24 -18.13
C ILE A 731 35.29 -9.81 -17.82
N GLU A 732 36.42 -9.37 -18.39
CA GLU A 732 37.08 -8.08 -18.08
C GLU A 732 36.50 -6.80 -18.76
N TYR A 733 35.24 -6.80 -19.22
CA TYR A 733 34.57 -5.60 -19.76
C TYR A 733 33.27 -5.21 -19.06
#